data_AF-A0A354TI50-F1
#
_entry.id   AF-A0A354TI50-F1
#
_cell.length_a   1.000
_cell.length_b   1.000
_cell.length_c   1.000
_cell.angle_alpha   90.00
_cell.angle_beta   90.00
_cell.angle_gamma   90.00
#
_symmetry.space_group_name_H-M   'P 1'
#
loop_
_entity.id
_entity.type
_entity.pdbx_description
1 polymer ?
#
loop_
_entity_poly.entity_id
_entity_poly.type
_entity_poly.pdbx_seq_one_letter_code
_entity_poly.pdbx_strand_id
1 'polypeptide(L)'
;MWINNASFNTLLGIYSGTAVNSLTMAGSAAFGGTAYVQVQAGTTYRIAVDGYDSSSGSFTLNIGSIVPPPANDSFASRIILPGGQTSTTGSNSGASKEAGEPDHAGLAGGKSVWWSWTAPAAGEVTLEVAGATFYPLMGVYTGTQVASLTSAGVTGGGNFATFNAAAGVTYHIAVDTGSMPYSGSFTLKISDPVGAPGNDSFASRTLLSGGFVKANGYNNGATKEAGEPLHAGNTGGKSVWYTWTAPSSGTYNAYLQGLGNFNNYCILALYTGSSVEALAQVGSASWGAPATVSFAATAGTTYQIAVDGASYTAGVVYSGSFVLCVSQTPANNDFASAIGLGSAASGSSASWIDFGTNTESGEPGHPVFFWMPSTQRTIWWTWTAPADGFFSFDTLGADFDTVLEVFTGSSLSALSLVAENHDANDSGRSSLALNAVAGTTYHIRVSGETLGDIGAAHLQYSQINTPGVPLGRAYLQQQNAAALANADAQFAAALAIDADHAEANFLKALTGFAMLEQAGAFQSALAGLGVAGGDLYQGGYSIPRDANGDLIATPGTHTSHAIDYLGNTVLPALSTIRAHLAKASAPSFQASLSDSETTIRYARIDAGDVSLILASTHLIEAMIRLLQTYDAGASVTNLVTQTNQDNLTAESLIDSVSNLLDLTGNDQRAAFKAAIQNANSHYQAGSDFVRNTRANPADERHLFPLSSEYEAMEANARAHAQQASDSLNGPANVAGETLDLSQAITSSNMPLRARLPGLFGNKAVSSTTPDPTFGGVAPSVTQARINDALRKKGLLYEVGQFGNWAGYFLKNRSLADQAKNADPDGDMLNNFAEFAFNLDPNKGSSPNEYAVGSLATNVLDGKKYLMISFVRRIERNNIHYVVAVSDNLTSWDRTQTQIQQYGAATPNPDGVTETVIFRVLADPAVVERKFVRVEVTDLEP
;
A
#
# COMPACT_ATOMS: atom_id res chain seq x y z
N MET A 1 1.31 32.23 -46.78
CA MET A 1 0.93 33.63 -46.52
C MET A 1 -0.52 33.65 -46.07
N TRP A 2 -0.90 34.44 -45.07
CA TRP A 2 -2.28 34.54 -44.61
C TRP A 2 -2.63 35.97 -44.17
N ILE A 3 -3.92 36.28 -44.17
CA ILE A 3 -4.43 37.56 -43.69
C ILE A 3 -5.08 37.36 -42.31
N ASN A 4 -4.76 38.22 -41.34
CA ASN A 4 -5.48 38.30 -40.07
C ASN A 4 -5.83 39.75 -39.73
N ASN A 5 -6.62 39.95 -38.67
CA ASN A 5 -7.14 41.26 -38.24
C ASN A 5 -7.84 42.04 -39.36
N ALA A 6 -8.45 41.33 -40.32
CA ALA A 6 -9.20 41.95 -41.39
C ALA A 6 -10.57 42.38 -40.89
N SER A 7 -10.95 43.64 -41.12
CA SER A 7 -12.31 44.11 -40.83
C SER A 7 -13.33 43.76 -41.93
N PHE A 8 -12.95 42.89 -42.87
CA PHE A 8 -13.73 42.49 -44.04
C PHE A 8 -13.30 41.11 -44.56
N ASN A 9 -14.13 40.51 -45.42
CA ASN A 9 -13.81 39.26 -46.10
C ASN A 9 -12.75 39.50 -47.18
N THR A 10 -11.60 38.84 -47.04
CA THR A 10 -10.43 39.06 -47.90
C THR A 10 -10.29 37.98 -48.97
N LEU A 11 -9.78 38.39 -50.13
CA LEU A 11 -9.24 37.51 -51.18
C LEU A 11 -7.74 37.77 -51.28
N LEU A 12 -6.95 36.71 -51.29
CA LEU A 12 -5.49 36.76 -51.39
C LEU A 12 -5.07 36.06 -52.68
N GLY A 13 -4.34 36.77 -53.54
CA GLY A 13 -3.73 36.22 -54.75
C GLY A 13 -2.22 36.45 -54.75
N ILE A 14 -1.45 35.43 -55.08
CA ILE A 14 0.00 35.48 -55.23
C ILE A 14 0.31 35.15 -56.69
N TYR A 15 1.13 35.96 -57.34
CA TYR A 15 1.40 35.87 -58.77
C TYR A 15 2.89 35.97 -59.09
N SER A 16 3.32 35.33 -60.17
CA SER A 16 4.60 35.57 -60.84
C SER A 16 4.39 36.36 -62.14
N GLY A 17 5.46 36.96 -62.67
CA GLY A 17 5.40 37.85 -63.85
C GLY A 17 5.57 39.33 -63.49
N THR A 18 5.66 40.21 -64.48
CA THR A 18 6.02 41.62 -64.27
C THR A 18 4.93 42.63 -64.63
N ALA A 19 3.95 42.27 -65.47
CA ALA A 19 2.86 43.15 -65.89
C ALA A 19 1.49 42.58 -65.50
N VAL A 20 0.56 43.45 -65.08
CA VAL A 20 -0.77 43.06 -64.55
C VAL A 20 -1.58 42.22 -65.55
N ASN A 21 -1.44 42.48 -66.85
CA ASN A 21 -2.10 41.73 -67.92
C ASN A 21 -1.40 40.41 -68.29
N SER A 22 -0.30 40.06 -67.62
CA SER A 22 0.49 38.85 -67.88
C SER A 22 0.96 38.16 -66.59
N LEU A 23 0.25 38.38 -65.48
CA LEU A 23 0.54 37.70 -64.21
C LEU A 23 0.05 36.25 -64.27
N THR A 24 0.86 35.31 -63.78
CA THR A 24 0.48 33.90 -63.59
C THR A 24 0.22 33.65 -62.11
N MET A 25 -0.95 33.11 -61.76
CA MET A 25 -1.30 32.83 -60.37
C MET A 25 -0.45 31.67 -59.84
N ALA A 26 0.23 31.91 -58.72
CA ALA A 26 1.11 30.97 -58.03
C ALA A 26 0.49 30.42 -56.74
N GLY A 27 -0.50 31.09 -56.18
CA GLY A 27 -1.28 30.62 -55.03
C GLY A 27 -2.39 31.61 -54.68
N SER A 28 -3.47 31.12 -54.05
CA SER A 28 -4.59 31.98 -53.63
C SER A 28 -5.26 31.46 -52.37
N ALA A 29 -5.94 32.35 -51.65
CA ALA A 29 -6.81 32.01 -50.52
C ALA A 29 -7.98 33.00 -50.43
N ALA A 30 -9.06 32.61 -49.76
CA ALA A 30 -10.23 33.45 -49.52
C ALA A 30 -10.64 33.40 -48.05
N PHE A 31 -11.40 34.40 -47.61
CA PHE A 31 -12.07 34.46 -46.30
C PHE A 31 -11.12 34.24 -45.10
N GLY A 32 -9.94 34.88 -45.14
CA GLY A 32 -8.92 34.74 -44.08
C GLY A 32 -8.11 33.44 -44.15
N GLY A 33 -8.25 32.65 -45.22
CA GLY A 33 -7.45 31.44 -45.45
C GLY A 33 -5.95 31.71 -45.67
N THR A 34 -5.17 30.64 -45.61
CA THR A 34 -3.72 30.67 -45.87
C THR A 34 -3.42 30.21 -47.30
N ALA A 35 -2.74 31.04 -48.09
CA ALA A 35 -2.22 30.69 -49.40
C ALA A 35 -0.80 30.11 -49.28
N TYR A 36 -0.57 28.94 -49.86
CA TYR A 36 0.75 28.30 -49.95
C TYR A 36 1.27 28.43 -51.38
N VAL A 37 2.56 28.74 -51.54
CA VAL A 37 3.19 28.94 -52.84
C VAL A 37 4.60 28.37 -52.81
N GLN A 38 4.99 27.66 -53.86
CA GLN A 38 6.37 27.25 -54.09
C GLN A 38 7.14 28.45 -54.65
N VAL A 39 8.19 28.86 -53.93
CA VAL A 39 8.97 30.06 -54.26
C VAL A 39 10.36 29.70 -54.77
N GLN A 40 10.81 30.41 -55.81
CA GLN A 40 12.19 30.31 -56.31
C GLN A 40 13.02 31.47 -55.79
N ALA A 41 14.24 31.18 -55.32
CA ALA A 41 15.18 32.20 -54.86
C ALA A 41 15.50 33.19 -56.00
N GLY A 42 15.42 34.49 -55.70
CA GLY A 42 15.64 35.57 -56.68
C GLY A 42 14.43 35.90 -57.55
N THR A 43 13.35 35.12 -57.53
CA THR A 43 12.12 35.41 -58.27
C THR A 43 11.23 36.37 -57.47
N THR A 44 10.81 37.47 -58.08
CA THR A 44 9.89 38.44 -57.45
C THR A 44 8.43 38.03 -57.65
N TYR A 45 7.71 37.78 -56.56
CA TYR A 45 6.27 37.50 -56.55
C TYR A 45 5.46 38.76 -56.25
N ARG A 46 4.31 38.93 -56.91
CA ARG A 46 3.33 40.00 -56.66
C ARG A 46 2.21 39.45 -55.79
N ILE A 47 1.85 40.16 -54.74
CA ILE A 47 0.80 39.74 -53.80
C ILE A 47 -0.33 40.77 -53.88
N ALA A 48 -1.52 40.31 -54.21
CA ALA A 48 -2.74 41.12 -54.23
C ALA A 48 -3.63 40.70 -53.05
N VAL A 49 -4.12 41.68 -52.29
CA VAL A 49 -5.15 41.49 -51.27
C VAL A 49 -6.34 42.34 -51.69
N ASP A 50 -7.49 41.71 -51.86
CA ASP A 50 -8.72 42.34 -52.32
C ASP A 50 -9.88 42.05 -51.36
N GLY A 51 -10.96 42.83 -51.46
CA GLY A 51 -12.18 42.64 -50.69
C GLY A 51 -13.23 41.88 -51.47
N TYR A 52 -13.76 40.82 -50.87
CA TYR A 52 -14.88 40.08 -51.41
C TYR A 52 -16.12 40.99 -51.51
N ASP A 53 -16.82 40.96 -52.65
CA ASP A 53 -18.01 41.77 -52.93
C ASP A 53 -17.84 43.28 -52.65
N SER A 54 -16.72 43.85 -53.09
CA SER A 54 -16.38 45.27 -52.91
C SER A 54 -16.21 45.71 -51.44
N SER A 55 -16.04 44.76 -50.52
CA SER A 55 -15.75 45.08 -49.12
C SER A 55 -14.40 45.77 -48.98
N SER A 56 -14.22 46.61 -47.96
CA SER A 56 -12.94 47.28 -47.71
C SER A 56 -12.70 47.49 -46.23
N GLY A 57 -11.44 47.67 -45.84
CA GLY A 57 -11.08 47.84 -44.44
C GLY A 57 -9.59 47.61 -44.16
N SER A 58 -9.22 47.59 -42.88
CA SER A 58 -7.85 47.29 -42.47
C SER A 58 -7.60 45.78 -42.49
N PHE A 59 -6.35 45.37 -42.73
CA PHE A 59 -5.90 43.99 -42.66
C PHE A 59 -4.41 43.92 -42.35
N THR A 60 -3.95 42.76 -41.87
CA THR A 60 -2.53 42.44 -41.70
C THR A 60 -2.16 41.26 -42.59
N LEU A 61 -1.19 41.43 -43.49
CA LEU A 61 -0.61 40.35 -44.29
C LEU A 61 0.58 39.73 -43.58
N ASN A 62 0.53 38.42 -43.38
CA ASN A 62 1.58 37.64 -42.76
C ASN A 62 2.24 36.72 -43.78
N ILE A 63 3.58 36.70 -43.79
CA ILE A 63 4.38 35.78 -44.58
C ILE A 63 5.03 34.79 -43.62
N GLY A 64 4.64 33.53 -43.72
CA GLY A 64 5.21 32.45 -42.91
C GLY A 64 6.61 32.05 -43.38
N SER A 65 7.29 31.25 -42.56
CA SER A 65 8.61 30.71 -42.86
C SER A 65 8.60 29.87 -44.14
N ILE A 66 9.65 30.01 -44.96
CA ILE A 66 9.89 29.16 -46.12
C ILE A 66 10.40 27.81 -45.60
N VAL A 67 9.68 26.73 -45.90
CA VAL A 67 10.10 25.36 -45.58
C VAL A 67 10.78 24.78 -46.83
N PRO A 68 12.09 24.48 -46.80
CA PRO A 68 12.76 23.85 -47.93
C PRO A 68 12.20 22.44 -48.17
N PRO A 69 12.19 21.94 -49.43
CA PRO A 69 11.79 20.57 -49.70
C PRO A 69 12.66 19.55 -48.95
N PRO A 70 12.10 18.43 -48.49
CA PRO A 70 12.85 17.32 -47.93
C PRO A 70 13.89 16.78 -48.92
N ALA A 71 14.95 16.15 -48.41
CA ALA A 71 16.02 15.60 -49.25
C ALA A 71 15.53 14.53 -50.25
N ASN A 72 14.42 13.88 -49.95
CA ASN A 72 13.79 12.84 -50.76
C ASN A 72 12.47 13.29 -51.42
N ASP A 73 12.36 14.59 -51.71
CA ASP A 73 11.23 15.16 -52.45
C ASP A 73 11.07 14.54 -53.84
N SER A 74 12.18 14.35 -54.56
CA SER A 74 12.17 13.70 -55.87
C SER A 74 12.39 12.20 -55.81
N PHE A 75 11.76 11.45 -56.71
CA PHE A 75 12.00 10.05 -56.97
C PHE A 75 13.48 9.75 -57.24
N ALA A 76 14.19 10.65 -57.93
CA ALA A 76 15.61 10.53 -58.20
C ALA A 76 16.46 10.62 -56.91
N SER A 77 16.00 11.36 -55.91
CA SER A 77 16.66 11.56 -54.61
C SER A 77 16.07 10.68 -53.49
N ARG A 78 15.31 9.64 -53.83
CA ARG A 78 14.72 8.72 -52.84
C ARG A 78 15.76 8.16 -51.88
N ILE A 79 15.42 8.10 -50.59
CA ILE A 79 16.31 7.56 -49.57
C ILE A 79 16.34 6.04 -49.65
N ILE A 80 17.53 5.45 -49.69
CA ILE A 80 17.71 4.00 -49.67
C ILE A 80 17.56 3.52 -48.23
N LEU A 81 16.60 2.61 -48.03
CA LEU A 81 16.39 1.95 -46.75
C LEU A 81 17.16 0.63 -46.70
N PRO A 82 17.64 0.22 -45.51
CA PRO A 82 18.22 -1.11 -45.33
C PRO A 82 17.15 -2.17 -45.62
N GLY A 83 17.57 -3.33 -46.14
CA GLY A 83 16.67 -4.47 -46.34
C GLY A 83 16.17 -5.05 -45.01
N GLY A 84 14.98 -5.67 -45.04
CA GLY A 84 14.31 -6.21 -43.86
C GLY A 84 13.48 -5.17 -43.11
N GLN A 85 13.12 -5.47 -41.87
CA GLN A 85 12.37 -4.58 -41.00
C GLN A 85 13.14 -3.28 -40.78
N THR A 86 12.49 -2.14 -41.03
CA THR A 86 13.11 -0.83 -40.83
C THR A 86 12.08 0.21 -40.42
N SER A 87 12.56 1.25 -39.73
CA SER A 87 11.76 2.39 -39.29
C SER A 87 12.58 3.66 -39.53
N THR A 88 11.97 4.66 -40.16
CA THR A 88 12.62 5.93 -40.46
C THR A 88 11.66 7.09 -40.26
N THR A 89 12.19 8.25 -39.86
CA THR A 89 11.41 9.48 -39.80
C THR A 89 11.36 10.14 -41.17
N GLY A 90 10.18 10.63 -41.54
CA GLY A 90 9.92 11.36 -42.77
C GLY A 90 9.17 12.66 -42.49
N SER A 91 9.21 13.60 -43.44
CA SER A 91 8.36 14.78 -43.45
C SER A 91 8.04 15.11 -44.89
N ASN A 92 6.78 15.40 -45.19
CA ASN A 92 6.38 15.95 -46.49
C ASN A 92 6.22 17.48 -46.46
N SER A 93 6.67 18.12 -45.39
CA SER A 93 6.64 19.58 -45.27
C SER A 93 7.61 20.19 -46.27
N GLY A 94 7.10 21.04 -47.17
CA GLY A 94 7.90 21.63 -48.26
C GLY A 94 7.98 20.78 -49.52
N ALA A 95 7.51 19.53 -49.49
CA ALA A 95 7.54 18.62 -50.64
C ALA A 95 6.64 19.06 -51.81
N SER A 96 6.90 18.50 -52.99
CA SER A 96 6.29 18.78 -54.27
C SER A 96 6.03 17.50 -55.07
N LYS A 97 4.98 17.50 -55.89
CA LYS A 97 4.69 16.40 -56.82
C LYS A 97 5.44 16.59 -58.12
N GLU A 98 6.14 15.55 -58.58
CA GLU A 98 6.91 15.57 -59.82
C GLU A 98 6.04 15.38 -61.07
N ALA A 99 6.52 15.91 -62.21
CA ALA A 99 5.87 15.67 -63.49
C ALA A 99 5.96 14.19 -63.88
N GLY A 100 4.81 13.57 -64.13
CA GLY A 100 4.71 12.14 -64.46
C GLY A 100 4.57 11.22 -63.24
N GLU A 101 4.51 11.78 -62.03
CA GLU A 101 4.27 11.01 -60.82
C GLU A 101 2.86 10.37 -60.78
N PRO A 102 2.74 9.07 -60.44
CA PRO A 102 1.45 8.41 -60.30
C PRO A 102 0.59 9.04 -59.19
N ASP A 103 -0.74 8.96 -59.35
CA ASP A 103 -1.67 9.29 -58.27
C ASP A 103 -1.65 8.19 -57.20
N HIS A 104 -1.04 8.48 -56.05
CA HIS A 104 -0.95 7.55 -54.93
C HIS A 104 -2.34 7.29 -54.35
N ALA A 105 -2.71 6.02 -54.19
CA ALA A 105 -4.06 5.59 -53.80
C ALA A 105 -5.18 6.09 -54.73
N GLY A 106 -4.85 6.39 -56.00
CA GLY A 106 -5.79 6.93 -56.98
C GLY A 106 -6.21 8.38 -56.68
N LEU A 107 -5.50 9.07 -55.80
CA LEU A 107 -5.76 10.45 -55.41
C LEU A 107 -4.62 11.35 -55.89
N ALA A 108 -4.97 12.58 -56.30
CA ALA A 108 -4.05 13.50 -56.94
C ALA A 108 -2.87 13.93 -56.06
N GLY A 109 -3.04 13.95 -54.73
CA GLY A 109 -1.96 14.26 -53.81
C GLY A 109 -1.30 15.63 -54.04
N GLY A 110 -0.01 15.76 -53.72
CA GLY A 110 0.75 16.97 -54.04
C GLY A 110 2.04 17.23 -53.26
N LYS A 111 2.38 16.38 -52.29
CA LYS A 111 3.53 16.49 -51.38
C LYS A 111 4.13 15.11 -51.12
N SER A 112 4.56 14.44 -52.18
CA SER A 112 5.14 13.10 -52.07
C SER A 112 6.60 13.17 -51.62
N VAL A 113 7.02 12.13 -50.91
CA VAL A 113 8.41 11.88 -50.55
C VAL A 113 8.72 10.40 -50.75
N TRP A 114 9.95 10.10 -51.16
CA TRP A 114 10.30 8.82 -51.75
C TRP A 114 11.38 8.04 -50.98
N TRP A 115 11.21 6.72 -50.92
CA TRP A 115 12.19 5.76 -50.44
C TRP A 115 12.37 4.60 -51.44
N SER A 116 13.50 3.91 -51.36
CA SER A 116 13.67 2.61 -52.02
C SER A 116 14.12 1.55 -51.02
N TRP A 117 13.49 0.38 -51.08
CA TRP A 117 13.75 -0.74 -50.19
C TRP A 117 13.90 -2.03 -51.01
N THR A 118 14.93 -2.82 -50.74
CA THR A 118 15.15 -4.10 -51.43
C THR A 118 14.77 -5.26 -50.52
N ALA A 119 13.83 -6.09 -50.96
CA ALA A 119 13.29 -7.16 -50.15
C ALA A 119 14.33 -8.24 -49.89
N PRO A 120 14.63 -8.59 -48.62
CA PRO A 120 15.62 -9.63 -48.30
C PRO A 120 15.09 -11.05 -48.57
N ALA A 121 13.77 -11.21 -48.58
CA ALA A 121 13.06 -12.48 -48.78
C ALA A 121 11.74 -12.23 -49.51
N ALA A 122 11.10 -13.30 -49.99
CA ALA A 122 9.75 -13.24 -50.50
C ALA A 122 8.75 -13.38 -49.35
N GLY A 123 7.64 -12.64 -49.40
CA GLY A 123 6.60 -12.68 -48.37
C GLY A 123 5.74 -11.42 -48.34
N GLU A 124 4.70 -11.43 -47.54
CA GLU A 124 3.86 -10.25 -47.31
C GLU A 124 4.59 -9.24 -46.43
N VAL A 125 4.58 -7.98 -46.86
CA VAL A 125 5.20 -6.85 -46.15
C VAL A 125 4.11 -5.84 -45.79
N THR A 126 4.15 -5.35 -44.55
CA THR A 126 3.29 -4.28 -44.05
C THR A 126 4.09 -2.98 -43.96
N LEU A 127 3.53 -1.93 -44.55
CA LEU A 127 3.94 -0.55 -44.39
C LEU A 127 3.03 0.14 -43.38
N GLU A 128 3.61 0.91 -42.46
CA GLU A 128 2.89 1.75 -41.51
C GLU A 128 3.43 3.18 -41.59
N VAL A 129 2.53 4.14 -41.73
CA VAL A 129 2.81 5.57 -41.51
C VAL A 129 2.26 5.95 -40.14
N ALA A 130 3.15 6.04 -39.17
CA ALA A 130 2.82 6.31 -37.76
C ALA A 130 3.03 7.78 -37.40
N GLY A 131 2.15 8.31 -36.53
CA GLY A 131 2.31 9.64 -35.95
C GLY A 131 2.11 10.81 -36.93
N ALA A 132 1.58 10.55 -38.13
CA ALA A 132 1.24 11.60 -39.08
C ALA A 132 0.05 12.42 -38.56
N THR A 133 0.14 13.75 -38.66
CA THR A 133 -0.95 14.70 -38.36
C THR A 133 -1.86 14.95 -39.57
N PHE A 134 -1.68 14.18 -40.64
CA PHE A 134 -2.40 14.27 -41.91
C PHE A 134 -2.84 12.87 -42.34
N TYR A 135 -3.79 12.80 -43.28
CA TYR A 135 -4.21 11.53 -43.88
C TYR A 135 -3.19 11.10 -44.95
N PRO A 136 -2.39 10.04 -44.71
CA PRO A 136 -1.34 9.66 -45.64
C PRO A 136 -1.91 8.88 -46.83
N LEU A 137 -1.31 9.13 -47.99
CA LEU A 137 -1.47 8.30 -49.18
C LEU A 137 -0.17 7.53 -49.39
N MET A 138 -0.26 6.22 -49.57
CA MET A 138 0.91 5.38 -49.82
C MET A 138 0.88 4.78 -51.22
N GLY A 139 2.05 4.73 -51.84
CA GLY A 139 2.27 4.02 -53.10
C GLY A 139 3.49 3.12 -53.03
N VAL A 140 3.38 1.89 -53.54
CA VAL A 140 4.50 0.94 -53.64
C VAL A 140 4.66 0.54 -55.09
N TYR A 141 5.86 0.75 -55.63
CA TYR A 141 6.12 0.62 -57.05
C TYR A 141 7.39 -0.17 -57.35
N THR A 142 7.47 -0.71 -58.56
CA THR A 142 8.69 -1.18 -59.20
C THR A 142 8.95 -0.39 -60.48
N GLY A 143 10.18 -0.41 -60.99
CA GLY A 143 10.58 0.34 -62.19
C GLY A 143 11.79 1.23 -61.94
N THR A 144 12.17 2.03 -62.94
CA THR A 144 13.40 2.86 -62.89
C THR A 144 13.19 4.34 -63.16
N GLN A 145 12.01 4.74 -63.65
CA GLN A 145 11.65 6.12 -63.97
C GLN A 145 10.25 6.44 -63.43
N VAL A 146 10.08 7.65 -62.86
CA VAL A 146 8.83 8.09 -62.20
C VAL A 146 7.61 7.98 -63.12
N ALA A 147 7.76 8.34 -64.40
CA ALA A 147 6.69 8.31 -65.41
C ALA A 147 6.29 6.91 -65.90
N SER A 148 7.00 5.85 -65.49
CA SER A 148 6.76 4.47 -65.94
C SER A 148 6.81 3.46 -64.79
N LEU A 149 6.42 3.88 -63.59
CA LEU A 149 6.34 3.01 -62.42
C LEU A 149 5.17 2.03 -62.52
N THR A 150 5.42 0.78 -62.12
CA THR A 150 4.39 -0.27 -62.03
C THR A 150 4.02 -0.49 -60.57
N SER A 151 2.73 -0.40 -60.22
CA SER A 151 2.27 -0.67 -58.86
C SER A 151 2.54 -2.13 -58.44
N ALA A 152 3.02 -2.33 -57.21
CA ALA A 152 3.42 -3.62 -56.65
C ALA A 152 2.41 -4.21 -55.64
N GLY A 153 1.30 -3.52 -55.37
CA GLY A 153 0.33 -3.89 -54.35
C GLY A 153 -0.52 -2.70 -53.95
N VAL A 154 -1.63 -2.94 -53.26
CA VAL A 154 -2.72 -1.97 -53.09
C VAL A 154 -2.23 -0.67 -52.47
N THR A 155 -2.44 0.40 -53.23
CA THR A 155 -2.23 1.77 -52.80
C THR A 155 -3.39 2.16 -51.86
N GLY A 156 -3.22 1.90 -50.56
CA GLY A 156 -4.22 2.25 -49.55
C GLY A 156 -4.20 3.74 -49.20
N GLY A 157 -5.37 4.34 -49.02
CA GLY A 157 -5.49 5.56 -48.23
C GLY A 157 -5.51 5.21 -46.75
N GLY A 158 -4.77 5.93 -45.91
CA GLY A 158 -4.68 5.70 -44.47
C GLY A 158 -3.31 5.20 -44.00
N ASN A 159 -3.21 4.79 -42.73
CA ASN A 159 -1.92 4.58 -42.07
C ASN A 159 -1.22 3.24 -42.37
N PHE A 160 -1.88 2.30 -43.06
CA PHE A 160 -1.32 0.97 -43.35
C PHE A 160 -1.49 0.59 -44.81
N ALA A 161 -0.50 -0.11 -45.36
CA ALA A 161 -0.57 -0.74 -46.68
C ALA A 161 0.17 -2.09 -46.66
N THR A 162 -0.31 -3.09 -47.41
CA THR A 162 0.35 -4.39 -47.53
C THR A 162 0.61 -4.74 -48.99
N PHE A 163 1.71 -5.45 -49.25
CA PHE A 163 2.04 -5.97 -50.57
C PHE A 163 2.91 -7.23 -50.46
N ASN A 164 2.89 -8.06 -51.51
CA ASN A 164 3.74 -9.24 -51.58
C ASN A 164 5.07 -8.87 -52.23
N ALA A 165 6.14 -8.95 -51.44
CA ALA A 165 7.50 -8.72 -51.91
C ALA A 165 8.09 -10.00 -52.51
N ALA A 166 8.83 -9.86 -53.60
CA ALA A 166 9.68 -10.92 -54.15
C ALA A 166 11.14 -10.69 -53.71
N ALA A 167 11.81 -11.77 -53.32
CA ALA A 167 13.20 -11.71 -52.84
C ALA A 167 14.12 -11.02 -53.86
N GLY A 168 14.91 -10.05 -53.39
CA GLY A 168 15.87 -9.30 -54.21
C GLY A 168 15.28 -8.21 -55.11
N VAL A 169 13.95 -8.02 -55.12
CA VAL A 169 13.32 -6.93 -55.88
C VAL A 169 13.38 -5.62 -55.08
N THR A 170 13.74 -4.53 -55.76
CA THR A 170 13.70 -3.18 -55.20
C THR A 170 12.33 -2.55 -55.43
N TYR A 171 11.70 -2.14 -54.33
CA TYR A 171 10.43 -1.43 -54.29
C TYR A 171 10.67 0.04 -53.97
N HIS A 172 9.95 0.93 -54.65
CA HIS A 172 9.93 2.36 -54.40
C HIS A 172 8.66 2.73 -53.65
N ILE A 173 8.82 3.35 -52.49
CA ILE A 173 7.74 3.68 -51.57
C ILE A 173 7.56 5.18 -51.57
N ALA A 174 6.35 5.63 -51.91
CA ALA A 174 5.94 7.02 -51.84
C ALA A 174 4.98 7.22 -50.68
N VAL A 175 5.19 8.29 -49.90
CA VAL A 175 4.22 8.77 -48.91
C VAL A 175 3.83 10.20 -49.27
N ASP A 176 2.54 10.44 -49.45
CA ASP A 176 1.94 11.73 -49.80
C ASP A 176 0.75 12.03 -48.86
N THR A 177 -0.02 13.08 -49.14
CA THR A 177 -1.18 13.55 -48.38
C THR A 177 -2.41 13.68 -49.26
N GLY A 178 -3.57 13.27 -48.73
CA GLY A 178 -4.84 13.29 -49.45
C GLY A 178 -5.39 14.68 -49.79
N SER A 179 -4.90 15.75 -49.16
CA SER A 179 -5.39 17.12 -49.39
C SER A 179 -4.35 18.18 -49.00
N MET A 180 -4.09 19.14 -49.88
CA MET A 180 -3.37 20.37 -49.51
C MET A 180 -4.23 21.19 -48.53
N PRO A 181 -3.65 21.83 -47.49
CA PRO A 181 -2.23 22.06 -47.24
C PRO A 181 -1.61 21.12 -46.20
N TYR A 182 -2.26 20.00 -45.85
CA TYR A 182 -1.81 19.16 -44.74
C TYR A 182 -0.43 18.58 -45.01
N SER A 183 0.48 18.78 -44.06
CA SER A 183 1.83 18.24 -44.10
C SER A 183 2.34 18.12 -42.67
N GLY A 184 3.35 17.29 -42.47
CA GLY A 184 3.94 17.07 -41.16
C GLY A 184 5.00 16.01 -41.17
N SER A 185 5.58 15.80 -39.99
CA SER A 185 6.46 14.67 -39.74
C SER A 185 5.65 13.38 -39.54
N PHE A 186 6.25 12.26 -39.89
CA PHE A 186 5.71 10.93 -39.67
C PHE A 186 6.86 9.93 -39.50
N THR A 187 6.54 8.72 -39.06
CA THR A 187 7.47 7.58 -39.07
C THR A 187 6.97 6.57 -40.08
N LEU A 188 7.79 6.23 -41.07
CA LEU A 188 7.54 5.11 -41.98
C LEU A 188 8.18 3.86 -41.40
N LYS A 189 7.37 2.83 -41.18
CA LYS A 189 7.83 1.49 -40.78
C LYS A 189 7.54 0.48 -41.88
N ILE A 190 8.45 -0.45 -42.06
CA ILE A 190 8.37 -1.57 -42.99
C ILE A 190 8.61 -2.83 -42.17
N SER A 191 7.72 -3.82 -42.25
CA SER A 191 7.90 -5.12 -41.59
C SER A 191 8.89 -6.02 -42.35
N ASP A 192 9.38 -7.07 -41.70
CA ASP A 192 9.98 -8.19 -42.43
C ASP A 192 8.94 -8.88 -43.32
N PRO A 193 9.34 -9.43 -44.49
CA PRO A 193 8.48 -10.29 -45.30
C PRO A 193 8.06 -11.54 -44.51
N VAL A 194 6.75 -11.74 -44.35
CA VAL A 194 6.19 -12.95 -43.73
C VAL A 194 5.79 -13.93 -44.83
N GLY A 195 6.41 -15.11 -44.86
CA GLY A 195 6.03 -16.20 -45.76
C GLY A 195 4.66 -16.79 -45.41
N ALA A 196 4.04 -17.49 -46.36
CA ALA A 196 2.77 -18.15 -46.12
C ALA A 196 2.87 -19.19 -44.98
N PRO A 197 1.86 -19.30 -44.11
CA PRO A 197 1.82 -20.32 -43.07
C PRO A 197 1.94 -21.74 -43.63
N GLY A 198 2.48 -22.69 -42.85
CA GLY A 198 2.66 -24.06 -43.33
C GLY A 198 1.37 -24.78 -43.76
N ASN A 199 0.22 -24.31 -43.26
CA ASN A 199 -1.12 -24.79 -43.56
C ASN A 199 -1.93 -23.81 -44.43
N ASP A 200 -1.24 -23.00 -45.24
CA ASP A 200 -1.83 -22.11 -46.24
C ASP A 200 -2.66 -22.89 -47.27
N SER A 201 -2.07 -23.94 -47.85
CA SER A 201 -2.82 -24.80 -48.78
C SER A 201 -3.70 -25.81 -48.03
N PHE A 202 -4.87 -26.07 -48.60
CA PHE A 202 -5.75 -27.15 -48.21
C PHE A 202 -4.95 -28.46 -48.12
N ALA A 203 -4.12 -28.79 -49.11
CA ALA A 203 -3.32 -30.03 -49.09
C ALA A 203 -2.39 -30.17 -47.87
N SER A 204 -1.94 -29.04 -47.28
CA SER A 204 -1.05 -28.99 -46.11
C SER A 204 -1.78 -28.71 -44.79
N ARG A 205 -3.09 -28.99 -44.74
CA ARG A 205 -3.93 -28.90 -43.54
C ARG A 205 -3.28 -29.45 -42.28
N THR A 206 -3.28 -28.65 -41.22
CA THR A 206 -2.82 -29.08 -39.89
C THR A 206 -3.81 -30.07 -39.27
N LEU A 207 -3.33 -31.24 -38.84
CA LEU A 207 -4.16 -32.25 -38.16
C LEU A 207 -4.41 -31.87 -36.70
N LEU A 208 -5.67 -31.88 -36.31
CA LEU A 208 -6.15 -31.70 -34.94
C LEU A 208 -6.78 -33.01 -34.43
N SER A 209 -6.54 -33.35 -33.16
CA SER A 209 -7.05 -34.57 -32.53
C SER A 209 -7.50 -34.33 -31.09
N GLY A 210 -8.53 -35.06 -30.65
CA GLY A 210 -9.08 -34.96 -29.29
C GLY A 210 -10.46 -34.31 -29.26
N GLY A 211 -11.16 -34.47 -28.13
CA GLY A 211 -12.48 -33.87 -27.89
C GLY A 211 -12.40 -32.40 -27.46
N PHE A 212 -11.21 -31.97 -27.04
CA PHE A 212 -10.86 -30.58 -26.77
C PHE A 212 -9.54 -30.27 -27.46
N VAL A 213 -9.51 -29.20 -28.24
CA VAL A 213 -8.34 -28.74 -28.99
C VAL A 213 -8.15 -27.26 -28.74
N LYS A 214 -6.90 -26.85 -28.51
CA LYS A 214 -6.42 -25.46 -28.58
C LYS A 214 -5.22 -25.42 -29.51
N ALA A 215 -5.31 -24.68 -30.62
CA ALA A 215 -4.26 -24.56 -31.61
C ALA A 215 -3.95 -23.10 -31.94
N ASN A 216 -2.72 -22.66 -31.70
CA ASN A 216 -2.27 -21.34 -32.12
C ASN A 216 -2.12 -21.28 -33.65
N GLY A 217 -2.55 -20.19 -34.26
CA GLY A 217 -2.49 -19.98 -35.70
C GLY A 217 -2.33 -18.51 -36.08
N TYR A 218 -1.98 -18.29 -37.34
CA TYR A 218 -1.96 -16.98 -37.99
C TYR A 218 -2.21 -17.17 -39.48
N ASN A 219 -2.73 -16.13 -40.14
CA ASN A 219 -2.95 -16.15 -41.59
C ASN A 219 -2.24 -15.00 -42.34
N ASN A 220 -1.30 -14.31 -41.68
CA ASN A 220 -0.40 -13.36 -42.37
C ASN A 220 0.41 -14.10 -43.45
N GLY A 221 0.45 -13.54 -44.66
CA GLY A 221 1.10 -14.18 -45.81
C GLY A 221 0.33 -15.34 -46.46
N ALA A 222 -0.82 -15.76 -45.93
CA ALA A 222 -1.65 -16.80 -46.53
C ALA A 222 -2.28 -16.35 -47.87
N THR A 223 -2.69 -17.32 -48.69
CA THR A 223 -3.21 -17.15 -50.05
C THR A 223 -4.48 -17.97 -50.27
N LYS A 224 -5.34 -17.48 -51.16
CA LYS A 224 -6.55 -18.21 -51.57
C LYS A 224 -6.22 -19.19 -52.69
N GLU A 225 -6.47 -20.48 -52.50
CA GLU A 225 -6.32 -21.46 -53.58
C GLU A 225 -7.47 -21.39 -54.61
N ALA A 226 -7.17 -21.81 -55.84
CA ALA A 226 -8.19 -21.95 -56.88
C ALA A 226 -9.22 -23.02 -56.49
N GLY A 227 -10.50 -22.68 -56.60
CA GLY A 227 -11.59 -23.58 -56.20
C GLY A 227 -11.99 -23.49 -54.72
N GLU A 228 -11.31 -22.68 -53.91
CA GLU A 228 -11.72 -22.43 -52.53
C GLU A 228 -13.11 -21.78 -52.45
N PRO A 229 -14.02 -22.30 -51.59
CA PRO A 229 -15.29 -21.66 -51.34
C PRO A 229 -15.16 -20.21 -50.83
N LEU A 230 -16.24 -19.46 -50.95
CA LEU A 230 -16.38 -18.20 -50.22
C LEU A 230 -16.72 -18.51 -48.76
N HIS A 231 -15.77 -18.33 -47.85
CA HIS A 231 -15.99 -18.56 -46.43
C HIS A 231 -16.96 -17.53 -45.88
N ALA A 232 -18.08 -17.99 -45.29
CA ALA A 232 -19.20 -17.13 -44.87
C ALA A 232 -19.72 -16.17 -45.96
N GLY A 233 -19.61 -16.56 -47.24
CA GLY A 233 -20.00 -15.71 -48.37
C GLY A 233 -19.09 -14.50 -48.62
N ASN A 234 -17.98 -14.36 -47.89
CA ASN A 234 -16.99 -13.31 -48.13
C ASN A 234 -15.93 -13.80 -49.13
N THR A 235 -15.43 -12.88 -49.97
CA THR A 235 -14.35 -13.19 -50.93
C THR A 235 -13.05 -13.60 -50.23
N GLY A 236 -12.78 -12.99 -49.08
CA GLY A 236 -11.63 -13.26 -48.23
C GLY A 236 -10.33 -13.24 -49.00
N GLY A 237 -9.39 -14.10 -48.61
CA GLY A 237 -8.23 -14.42 -49.45
C GLY A 237 -6.94 -14.79 -48.73
N LYS A 238 -7.00 -15.02 -47.42
CA LYS A 238 -5.92 -15.41 -46.54
C LYS A 238 -6.38 -16.57 -45.67
N SER A 239 -6.79 -17.65 -46.33
CA SER A 239 -7.29 -18.88 -45.72
C SER A 239 -6.12 -19.72 -45.19
N VAL A 240 -6.26 -20.26 -43.99
CA VAL A 240 -5.42 -21.35 -43.49
C VAL A 240 -6.32 -22.50 -43.04
N TRP A 241 -5.81 -23.71 -43.18
CA TRP A 241 -6.64 -24.89 -43.12
C TRP A 241 -6.22 -25.87 -42.03
N TYR A 242 -7.22 -26.48 -41.39
CA TYR A 242 -7.07 -27.54 -40.40
C TYR A 242 -7.99 -28.71 -40.73
N THR A 243 -7.63 -29.91 -40.28
CA THR A 243 -8.46 -31.11 -40.37
C THR A 243 -8.65 -31.70 -38.98
N TRP A 244 -9.88 -32.03 -38.61
CA TRP A 244 -10.23 -32.60 -37.31
C TRP A 244 -11.16 -33.79 -37.48
N THR A 245 -10.89 -34.90 -36.79
CA THR A 245 -11.77 -36.07 -36.78
C THR A 245 -12.48 -36.18 -35.45
N ALA A 246 -13.81 -36.21 -35.48
CA ALA A 246 -14.63 -36.23 -34.28
C ALA A 246 -14.38 -37.52 -33.47
N PRO A 247 -13.94 -37.44 -32.20
CA PRO A 247 -13.67 -38.63 -31.40
C PRO A 247 -14.96 -39.28 -30.86
N SER A 248 -16.04 -38.51 -30.75
CA SER A 248 -17.36 -38.94 -30.28
C SER A 248 -18.47 -38.21 -31.06
N SER A 249 -19.68 -38.77 -31.05
CA SER A 249 -20.86 -38.07 -31.58
C SER A 249 -21.41 -37.12 -30.53
N GLY A 250 -21.79 -35.91 -30.92
CA GLY A 250 -22.35 -34.90 -30.01
C GLY A 250 -22.30 -33.50 -30.61
N THR A 251 -22.74 -32.50 -29.87
CA THR A 251 -22.61 -31.09 -30.27
C THR A 251 -21.21 -30.60 -29.94
N TYR A 252 -20.53 -30.04 -30.94
CA TYR A 252 -19.22 -29.42 -30.80
C TYR A 252 -19.28 -27.95 -31.18
N ASN A 253 -18.42 -27.15 -30.57
CA ASN A 253 -18.20 -25.75 -30.89
C ASN A 253 -16.79 -25.58 -31.44
N ALA A 254 -16.67 -25.01 -32.64
CA ALA A 254 -15.42 -24.48 -33.14
C ALA A 254 -15.44 -22.96 -32.99
N TYR A 255 -14.41 -22.36 -32.38
CA TYR A 255 -14.36 -20.91 -32.15
C TYR A 255 -12.94 -20.38 -32.13
N LEU A 256 -12.79 -19.06 -32.30
CA LEU A 256 -11.51 -18.38 -32.29
C LEU A 256 -11.33 -17.49 -31.06
N GLN A 257 -10.20 -17.58 -30.38
CA GLN A 257 -9.81 -16.68 -29.26
C GLN A 257 -8.51 -15.93 -29.58
N GLY A 258 -8.12 -14.98 -28.71
CA GLY A 258 -6.84 -14.29 -28.82
C GLY A 258 -6.70 -13.41 -30.07
N LEU A 259 -7.82 -12.89 -30.58
CA LEU A 259 -7.91 -12.28 -31.91
C LEU A 259 -7.31 -10.86 -32.02
N GLY A 260 -7.18 -10.12 -30.92
CA GLY A 260 -6.71 -8.73 -30.97
C GLY A 260 -7.46 -7.89 -32.02
N ASN A 261 -6.72 -7.22 -32.91
CA ASN A 261 -7.29 -6.40 -33.99
C ASN A 261 -7.97 -7.21 -35.10
N PHE A 262 -7.74 -8.52 -35.18
CA PHE A 262 -8.36 -9.41 -36.16
C PHE A 262 -9.83 -9.73 -35.83
N ASN A 263 -10.27 -9.40 -34.61
CA ASN A 263 -11.57 -9.77 -34.06
C ASN A 263 -12.78 -9.41 -34.94
N ASN A 264 -12.79 -8.19 -35.50
CA ASN A 264 -13.89 -7.72 -36.35
C ASN A 264 -13.83 -8.24 -37.79
N TYR A 265 -12.76 -8.93 -38.16
CA TYR A 265 -12.43 -9.26 -39.54
C TYR A 265 -12.14 -10.74 -39.76
N CYS A 266 -12.23 -11.56 -38.72
CA CYS A 266 -12.01 -12.99 -38.80
C CYS A 266 -13.23 -13.73 -39.38
N ILE A 267 -12.97 -14.80 -40.10
CA ILE A 267 -13.96 -15.72 -40.65
C ILE A 267 -13.56 -17.13 -40.24
N LEU A 268 -14.51 -17.88 -39.71
CA LEU A 268 -14.37 -19.30 -39.39
C LEU A 268 -15.38 -20.09 -40.23
N ALA A 269 -14.93 -21.11 -40.95
CA ALA A 269 -15.80 -21.97 -41.73
C ALA A 269 -15.46 -23.46 -41.54
N LEU A 270 -16.50 -24.27 -41.41
CA LEU A 270 -16.41 -25.72 -41.23
C LEU A 270 -17.01 -26.43 -42.45
N TYR A 271 -16.32 -27.48 -42.91
CA TYR A 271 -16.69 -28.26 -44.07
C TYR A 271 -16.54 -29.77 -43.81
N THR A 272 -17.22 -30.57 -44.63
CA THR A 272 -16.85 -31.97 -44.89
C THR A 272 -16.33 -32.09 -46.32
N GLY A 273 -15.58 -33.16 -46.60
CA GLY A 273 -14.95 -33.40 -47.89
C GLY A 273 -13.43 -33.58 -47.80
N SER A 274 -12.84 -34.06 -48.89
CA SER A 274 -11.42 -34.43 -48.96
C SER A 274 -10.61 -33.65 -50.01
N SER A 275 -11.25 -32.77 -50.78
CA SER A 275 -10.60 -31.89 -51.78
C SER A 275 -11.27 -30.53 -51.81
N VAL A 276 -10.53 -29.47 -52.14
CA VAL A 276 -11.00 -28.08 -52.13
C VAL A 276 -12.20 -27.84 -53.06
N GLU A 277 -12.23 -28.52 -54.21
CA GLU A 277 -13.30 -28.41 -55.22
C GLU A 277 -14.60 -29.14 -54.81
N ALA A 278 -14.55 -29.99 -53.77
CA ALA A 278 -15.67 -30.83 -53.35
C ALA A 278 -15.98 -30.71 -51.84
N LEU A 279 -15.79 -29.49 -51.29
CA LEU A 279 -16.16 -29.19 -49.91
C LEU A 279 -17.65 -28.92 -49.76
N ALA A 280 -18.28 -29.59 -48.81
CA ALA A 280 -19.65 -29.32 -48.39
C ALA A 280 -19.63 -28.55 -47.06
N GLN A 281 -20.18 -27.34 -47.03
CA GLN A 281 -20.18 -26.50 -45.84
C GLN A 281 -21.11 -27.06 -44.76
N VAL A 282 -20.59 -27.20 -43.54
CA VAL A 282 -21.35 -27.58 -42.34
C VAL A 282 -21.83 -26.32 -41.62
N GLY A 283 -20.99 -25.31 -41.53
CA GLY A 283 -21.32 -24.03 -40.91
C GLY A 283 -20.23 -22.99 -41.13
N SER A 284 -20.54 -21.73 -40.84
CA SER A 284 -19.54 -20.67 -40.78
C SER A 284 -20.01 -19.55 -39.87
N ALA A 285 -19.06 -18.81 -39.33
CA ALA A 285 -19.28 -17.59 -38.60
C ALA A 285 -18.40 -16.48 -39.18
N SER A 286 -18.98 -15.29 -39.26
CA SER A 286 -18.30 -14.04 -39.58
C SER A 286 -18.96 -12.96 -38.73
N TRP A 287 -18.16 -12.06 -38.16
CA TRP A 287 -18.58 -10.93 -37.32
C TRP A 287 -19.14 -11.32 -35.93
N GLY A 288 -18.70 -10.59 -34.90
CA GLY A 288 -19.08 -10.84 -33.51
C GLY A 288 -18.03 -11.70 -32.79
N ALA A 289 -17.46 -11.16 -31.74
CA ALA A 289 -16.38 -11.77 -30.97
C ALA A 289 -16.94 -12.76 -29.95
N PRO A 290 -16.52 -14.04 -29.94
CA PRO A 290 -15.73 -14.73 -30.96
C PRO A 290 -16.56 -15.40 -32.07
N ALA A 291 -15.99 -15.46 -33.28
CA ALA A 291 -16.57 -16.23 -34.38
C ALA A 291 -16.69 -17.70 -33.97
N THR A 292 -17.93 -18.17 -33.82
CA THR A 292 -18.25 -19.49 -33.25
C THR A 292 -19.20 -20.26 -34.16
N VAL A 293 -18.88 -21.52 -34.42
CA VAL A 293 -19.71 -22.47 -35.17
C VAL A 293 -20.06 -23.64 -34.26
N SER A 294 -21.32 -23.75 -33.86
CA SER A 294 -21.87 -24.93 -33.19
C SER A 294 -22.41 -25.93 -34.22
N PHE A 295 -22.03 -27.20 -34.12
CA PHE A 295 -22.41 -28.23 -35.09
C PHE A 295 -22.54 -29.62 -34.44
N ALA A 296 -23.41 -30.45 -34.99
CA ALA A 296 -23.51 -31.85 -34.61
C ALA A 296 -22.40 -32.66 -35.29
N ALA A 297 -21.44 -33.14 -34.51
CA ALA A 297 -20.38 -34.01 -34.98
C ALA A 297 -20.82 -35.47 -34.90
N THR A 298 -20.45 -36.27 -35.91
CA THR A 298 -20.61 -37.74 -35.87
C THR A 298 -19.26 -38.39 -35.66
N ALA A 299 -19.15 -39.30 -34.67
CA ALA A 299 -17.92 -40.01 -34.36
C ALA A 299 -17.25 -40.60 -35.62
N GLY A 300 -15.94 -40.39 -35.75
CA GLY A 300 -15.14 -40.85 -36.89
C GLY A 300 -15.29 -40.03 -38.17
N THR A 301 -16.17 -39.02 -38.22
CA THR A 301 -16.27 -38.11 -39.37
C THR A 301 -15.16 -37.07 -39.33
N THR A 302 -14.52 -36.83 -40.48
CA THR A 302 -13.49 -35.80 -40.63
C THR A 302 -14.10 -34.49 -41.15
N TYR A 303 -13.81 -33.42 -40.42
CA TYR A 303 -14.19 -32.05 -40.72
C TYR A 303 -12.96 -31.24 -41.12
N GLN A 304 -13.14 -30.32 -42.06
CA GLN A 304 -12.14 -29.34 -42.48
C GLN A 304 -12.52 -27.98 -41.92
N ILE A 305 -11.56 -27.27 -41.34
CA ILE A 305 -11.77 -25.96 -40.71
C ILE A 305 -10.91 -24.95 -41.47
N ALA A 306 -11.54 -23.92 -42.02
CA ALA A 306 -10.87 -22.80 -42.65
C ALA A 306 -10.96 -21.58 -41.73
N VAL A 307 -9.82 -20.93 -41.49
CA VAL A 307 -9.75 -19.61 -40.84
C VAL A 307 -9.25 -18.62 -41.87
N ASP A 308 -10.06 -17.60 -42.18
CA ASP A 308 -9.76 -16.59 -43.20
C ASP A 308 -9.99 -15.19 -42.62
N GLY A 309 -9.49 -14.17 -43.30
CA GLY A 309 -9.83 -12.79 -43.03
C GLY A 309 -10.77 -12.22 -44.08
N ALA A 310 -11.66 -11.33 -43.65
CA ALA A 310 -12.63 -10.72 -44.52
C ALA A 310 -12.00 -9.69 -45.47
N SER A 311 -12.68 -9.47 -46.58
CA SER A 311 -12.41 -8.38 -47.52
C SER A 311 -13.68 -7.54 -47.70
N TYR A 312 -13.55 -6.22 -47.56
CA TYR A 312 -14.65 -5.25 -47.80
C TYR A 312 -14.30 -4.19 -48.84
N THR A 313 -13.03 -4.10 -49.22
CA THR A 313 -12.53 -3.17 -50.21
C THR A 313 -11.64 -3.96 -51.15
N ALA A 314 -11.79 -3.73 -52.46
CA ALA A 314 -11.05 -4.46 -53.47
C ALA A 314 -9.53 -4.39 -53.17
N GLY A 315 -8.94 -5.57 -52.94
CA GLY A 315 -7.51 -5.74 -52.69
C GLY A 315 -7.07 -5.66 -51.22
N VAL A 316 -7.95 -5.36 -50.26
CA VAL A 316 -7.62 -5.43 -48.83
C VAL A 316 -8.25 -6.67 -48.22
N VAL A 317 -7.42 -7.57 -47.70
CA VAL A 317 -7.83 -8.77 -46.94
C VAL A 317 -7.17 -8.68 -45.57
N TYR A 318 -7.96 -8.70 -44.51
CA TYR A 318 -7.45 -8.63 -43.14
C TYR A 318 -6.75 -9.94 -42.75
N SER A 319 -5.83 -9.87 -41.80
CA SER A 319 -5.15 -11.03 -41.23
C SER A 319 -4.73 -10.78 -39.81
N GLY A 320 -4.41 -11.85 -39.08
CA GLY A 320 -3.85 -11.78 -37.75
C GLY A 320 -3.60 -13.14 -37.12
N SER A 321 -3.19 -13.10 -35.86
CA SER A 321 -3.04 -14.30 -35.03
C SER A 321 -4.36 -14.67 -34.35
N PHE A 322 -4.51 -15.96 -34.05
CA PHE A 322 -5.69 -16.51 -33.39
C PHE A 322 -5.35 -17.80 -32.64
N VAL A 323 -6.23 -18.20 -31.73
CA VAL A 323 -6.26 -19.54 -31.13
C VAL A 323 -7.53 -20.22 -31.60
N LEU A 324 -7.40 -21.28 -32.41
CA LEU A 324 -8.51 -22.12 -32.82
C LEU A 324 -8.81 -23.13 -31.72
N CYS A 325 -10.05 -23.11 -31.24
CA CYS A 325 -10.55 -24.05 -30.26
C CYS A 325 -11.63 -24.93 -30.86
N VAL A 326 -11.62 -26.22 -30.52
CA VAL A 326 -12.72 -27.16 -30.80
C VAL A 326 -13.05 -27.87 -29.50
N SER A 327 -14.28 -27.74 -29.00
CA SER A 327 -14.73 -28.37 -27.75
C SER A 327 -16.08 -29.04 -27.93
N GLN A 328 -16.30 -30.15 -27.22
CA GLN A 328 -17.63 -30.74 -27.10
C GLN A 328 -18.44 -29.95 -26.06
N THR A 329 -19.69 -29.59 -26.38
CA THR A 329 -20.61 -29.02 -25.38
C THR A 329 -20.80 -30.06 -24.26
N PRO A 330 -20.59 -29.70 -22.99
CA PRO A 330 -20.76 -30.62 -21.87
C PRO A 330 -22.23 -31.04 -21.75
N ALA A 331 -22.45 -32.29 -21.34
CA ALA A 331 -23.80 -32.84 -21.25
C ALA A 331 -24.64 -32.17 -20.15
N ASN A 332 -24.02 -31.57 -19.14
CA ASN A 332 -24.71 -30.92 -18.02
C ASN A 332 -24.85 -29.41 -18.18
N ASN A 333 -24.94 -28.94 -19.42
CA ASN A 333 -25.15 -27.53 -19.76
C ASN A 333 -26.61 -27.07 -19.62
N ASP A 334 -27.52 -27.97 -19.23
CA ASP A 334 -28.92 -27.67 -18.92
C ASP A 334 -29.31 -28.30 -17.58
N PHE A 335 -30.38 -27.79 -16.97
CA PHE A 335 -30.83 -28.26 -15.67
C PHE A 335 -31.31 -29.73 -15.71
N ALA A 336 -31.95 -30.12 -16.82
CA ALA A 336 -32.50 -31.46 -16.98
C ALA A 336 -31.42 -32.56 -17.09
N SER A 337 -30.24 -32.23 -17.60
CA SER A 337 -29.12 -33.19 -17.79
C SER A 337 -28.01 -32.99 -16.76
N ALA A 338 -28.30 -32.36 -15.63
CA ALA A 338 -27.38 -32.19 -14.52
C ALA A 338 -26.70 -33.51 -14.12
N ILE A 339 -25.38 -33.51 -13.94
CA ILE A 339 -24.63 -34.70 -13.55
C ILE A 339 -25.02 -35.12 -12.12
N GLY A 340 -25.51 -36.35 -11.97
CA GLY A 340 -25.83 -36.93 -10.67
C GLY A 340 -24.60 -37.38 -9.89
N LEU A 341 -24.35 -36.75 -8.74
CA LEU A 341 -23.28 -37.07 -7.78
C LEU A 341 -23.69 -38.17 -6.78
N GLY A 342 -24.95 -38.60 -6.82
CA GLY A 342 -25.51 -39.61 -5.93
C GLY A 342 -25.66 -39.10 -4.49
N SER A 343 -25.37 -39.98 -3.53
CA SER A 343 -25.48 -39.71 -2.08
C SER A 343 -24.20 -40.02 -1.31
N ALA A 344 -23.04 -39.76 -1.90
CA ALA A 344 -21.78 -39.88 -1.18
C ALA A 344 -21.60 -38.71 -0.20
N ALA A 345 -20.97 -38.95 0.96
CA ALA A 345 -20.66 -37.90 1.93
C ALA A 345 -19.45 -37.03 1.53
N SER A 346 -18.66 -37.48 0.56
CA SER A 346 -17.63 -36.69 -0.10
C SER A 346 -17.40 -37.17 -1.53
N GLY A 347 -16.85 -36.31 -2.37
CA GLY A 347 -16.53 -36.66 -3.75
C GLY A 347 -15.99 -35.46 -4.53
N SER A 348 -15.67 -35.71 -5.80
CA SER A 348 -15.33 -34.67 -6.75
C SER A 348 -15.92 -34.99 -8.12
N SER A 349 -16.19 -33.94 -8.89
CA SER A 349 -16.63 -34.02 -10.28
C SER A 349 -16.03 -32.83 -11.02
N ALA A 350 -15.91 -32.96 -12.35
CA ALA A 350 -15.47 -31.86 -13.19
C ALA A 350 -16.28 -31.87 -14.48
N SER A 351 -16.54 -30.67 -14.99
CA SER A 351 -17.13 -30.46 -16.31
C SER A 351 -16.51 -29.21 -16.93
N TRP A 352 -16.76 -28.97 -18.21
CA TRP A 352 -16.22 -27.82 -18.93
C TRP A 352 -17.27 -26.74 -19.06
N ILE A 353 -16.87 -25.48 -19.07
CA ILE A 353 -17.70 -24.36 -19.52
C ILE A 353 -17.10 -23.88 -20.85
N ASP A 354 -17.92 -23.71 -21.89
CA ASP A 354 -17.49 -23.31 -23.24
C ASP A 354 -18.47 -22.33 -23.93
N PHE A 355 -18.20 -21.92 -25.17
CA PHE A 355 -19.08 -20.98 -25.88
C PHE A 355 -20.50 -21.50 -26.16
N GLY A 356 -20.75 -22.80 -26.00
CA GLY A 356 -22.04 -23.45 -26.17
C GLY A 356 -22.79 -23.72 -24.86
N THR A 357 -22.15 -23.59 -23.70
CA THR A 357 -22.83 -23.55 -22.39
C THR A 357 -23.45 -22.15 -22.23
N ASN A 358 -24.72 -21.99 -22.56
CA ASN A 358 -25.46 -20.75 -22.35
C ASN A 358 -26.51 -20.99 -21.26
N THR A 359 -26.81 -19.98 -20.45
CA THR A 359 -27.91 -20.02 -19.48
C THR A 359 -29.20 -20.54 -20.14
N GLU A 360 -29.81 -21.57 -19.56
CA GLU A 360 -31.09 -22.10 -20.01
C GLU A 360 -32.22 -21.09 -19.72
N SER A 361 -33.18 -20.98 -20.65
CA SER A 361 -34.34 -20.09 -20.45
C SER A 361 -35.12 -20.50 -19.21
N GLY A 362 -35.24 -19.57 -18.25
CA GLY A 362 -35.95 -19.81 -17.00
C GLY A 362 -35.04 -20.15 -15.82
N GLU A 363 -33.72 -20.21 -16.02
CA GLU A 363 -32.77 -20.24 -14.90
C GLU A 363 -32.93 -19.03 -13.97
N PRO A 364 -32.83 -19.22 -12.64
CA PRO A 364 -32.78 -18.10 -11.70
C PRO A 364 -31.61 -17.16 -12.03
N GLY A 365 -31.86 -15.86 -12.04
CA GLY A 365 -30.78 -14.86 -12.12
C GLY A 365 -29.87 -14.91 -10.90
N HIS A 366 -28.62 -14.49 -11.05
CA HIS A 366 -27.66 -14.44 -9.94
C HIS A 366 -28.07 -13.36 -8.91
N PRO A 367 -28.24 -13.71 -7.63
CA PRO A 367 -28.62 -12.77 -6.57
C PRO A 367 -27.57 -11.70 -6.29
N VAL A 368 -26.28 -12.01 -6.51
CA VAL A 368 -25.15 -11.11 -6.28
C VAL A 368 -24.95 -10.07 -7.39
N PHE A 369 -25.51 -10.29 -8.59
CA PHE A 369 -25.32 -9.42 -9.76
C PHE A 369 -26.63 -8.84 -10.30
N PHE A 370 -27.21 -7.89 -9.57
CA PHE A 370 -28.41 -7.17 -10.01
C PHE A 370 -28.24 -6.38 -11.33
N TRP A 371 -27.01 -6.14 -11.79
CA TRP A 371 -26.72 -5.35 -13.00
C TRP A 371 -26.37 -6.19 -14.24
N MET A 372 -26.26 -7.51 -14.14
CA MET A 372 -25.96 -8.41 -15.28
C MET A 372 -26.98 -9.56 -15.36
N PRO A 373 -28.20 -9.30 -15.88
CA PRO A 373 -29.19 -10.36 -16.03
C PRO A 373 -28.78 -11.38 -17.11
N SER A 374 -28.63 -12.64 -16.69
CA SER A 374 -28.80 -13.87 -17.50
C SER A 374 -27.87 -14.10 -18.70
N THR A 375 -26.67 -13.53 -18.72
CA THR A 375 -25.69 -13.84 -19.78
C THR A 375 -24.48 -14.56 -19.19
N GLN A 376 -24.70 -15.72 -18.57
CA GLN A 376 -23.60 -16.52 -18.04
C GLN A 376 -23.63 -17.91 -18.65
N ARG A 377 -22.61 -18.68 -18.33
CA ARG A 377 -22.42 -20.03 -18.83
C ARG A 377 -22.57 -20.95 -17.65
N THR A 378 -23.64 -21.73 -17.62
CA THR A 378 -24.04 -22.50 -16.44
C THR A 378 -23.90 -23.98 -16.72
N ILE A 379 -23.44 -24.69 -15.70
CA ILE A 379 -23.40 -26.16 -15.69
C ILE A 379 -23.95 -26.65 -14.35
N TRP A 380 -24.60 -27.81 -14.39
CA TRP A 380 -25.40 -28.29 -13.28
C TRP A 380 -24.97 -29.67 -12.77
N TRP A 381 -25.07 -29.86 -11.46
CA TRP A 381 -24.98 -31.15 -10.78
C TRP A 381 -26.19 -31.36 -9.87
N THR A 382 -26.52 -32.63 -9.61
CA THR A 382 -27.49 -33.01 -8.57
C THR A 382 -26.82 -33.86 -7.50
N TRP A 383 -27.11 -33.58 -6.23
CA TRP A 383 -26.59 -34.34 -5.10
C TRP A 383 -27.68 -34.55 -4.05
N THR A 384 -27.84 -35.76 -3.54
CA THR A 384 -28.83 -36.09 -2.51
C THR A 384 -28.13 -36.33 -1.19
N ALA A 385 -28.44 -35.52 -0.18
CA ALA A 385 -27.73 -35.57 1.10
C ALA A 385 -27.85 -36.95 1.77
N PRO A 386 -26.73 -37.60 2.12
CA PRO A 386 -26.77 -38.93 2.76
C PRO A 386 -27.24 -38.90 4.22
N ALA A 387 -27.08 -37.76 4.89
CA ALA A 387 -27.42 -37.57 6.30
C ALA A 387 -27.70 -36.08 6.56
N ASP A 388 -28.33 -35.81 7.70
CA ASP A 388 -28.44 -34.45 8.22
C ASP A 388 -27.04 -33.96 8.63
N GLY A 389 -26.72 -32.71 8.32
CA GLY A 389 -25.49 -32.07 8.79
C GLY A 389 -24.87 -31.11 7.80
N PHE A 390 -23.74 -30.52 8.18
CA PHE A 390 -23.06 -29.54 7.34
C PHE A 390 -22.24 -30.21 6.24
N PHE A 391 -22.36 -29.69 5.02
CA PHE A 391 -21.56 -30.08 3.86
C PHE A 391 -20.94 -28.85 3.23
N SER A 392 -19.68 -28.99 2.81
CA SER A 392 -18.96 -28.01 2.01
C SER A 392 -19.06 -28.36 0.53
N PHE A 393 -19.14 -27.33 -0.31
CA PHE A 393 -19.01 -27.40 -1.76
C PHE A 393 -17.97 -26.37 -2.19
N ASP A 394 -17.08 -26.79 -3.07
CA ASP A 394 -15.87 -26.05 -3.36
C ASP A 394 -15.41 -26.22 -4.80
N THR A 395 -14.99 -25.14 -5.43
CA THR A 395 -14.52 -25.14 -6.82
C THR A 395 -13.01 -25.25 -7.00
N LEU A 396 -12.29 -25.67 -5.95
CA LEU A 396 -10.83 -25.83 -5.95
C LEU A 396 -10.33 -26.61 -7.17
N GLY A 397 -9.48 -25.95 -7.95
CA GLY A 397 -8.87 -26.48 -9.16
C GLY A 397 -9.48 -25.95 -10.46
N ALA A 398 -10.50 -25.07 -10.40
CA ALA A 398 -11.02 -24.39 -11.58
C ALA A 398 -9.98 -23.45 -12.23
N ASP A 399 -10.05 -23.33 -13.56
CA ASP A 399 -9.11 -22.54 -14.37
C ASP A 399 -9.55 -21.07 -14.56
N PHE A 400 -10.68 -20.67 -13.97
CA PHE A 400 -11.34 -19.37 -14.19
C PHE A 400 -12.07 -18.92 -12.92
N ASP A 401 -12.53 -17.68 -12.90
CA ASP A 401 -13.28 -17.10 -11.79
C ASP A 401 -14.70 -17.69 -11.71
N THR A 402 -14.96 -18.49 -10.67
CA THR A 402 -16.20 -19.25 -10.54
C THR A 402 -17.26 -18.52 -9.72
N VAL A 403 -18.53 -18.84 -9.98
CA VAL A 403 -19.67 -18.58 -9.11
C VAL A 403 -20.33 -19.91 -8.76
N LEU A 404 -20.55 -20.18 -7.47
CA LEU A 404 -21.14 -21.42 -6.96
C LEU A 404 -22.44 -21.15 -6.23
N GLU A 405 -23.51 -21.82 -6.65
CA GLU A 405 -24.82 -21.73 -6.01
C GLU A 405 -25.42 -23.12 -5.79
N VAL A 406 -26.15 -23.26 -4.69
CA VAL A 406 -26.87 -24.48 -4.34
C VAL A 406 -28.35 -24.18 -4.13
N PHE A 407 -29.20 -24.95 -4.81
CA PHE A 407 -30.65 -24.81 -4.80
C PHE A 407 -31.35 -26.07 -4.31
N THR A 408 -32.61 -25.93 -3.91
CA THR A 408 -33.59 -27.02 -3.80
C THR A 408 -34.78 -26.73 -4.73
N GLY A 409 -35.55 -27.75 -5.09
CA GLY A 409 -36.72 -27.61 -5.96
C GLY A 409 -36.77 -28.71 -7.02
N SER A 410 -37.82 -28.69 -7.84
CA SER A 410 -38.07 -29.74 -8.85
C SER A 410 -38.02 -29.24 -10.30
N SER A 411 -37.98 -27.93 -10.52
CA SER A 411 -37.87 -27.32 -11.85
C SER A 411 -37.24 -25.93 -11.75
N LEU A 412 -36.67 -25.43 -12.85
CA LEU A 412 -36.02 -24.11 -12.94
C LEU A 412 -36.88 -22.97 -12.37
N SER A 413 -38.17 -22.94 -12.71
CA SER A 413 -39.11 -21.91 -12.24
C SER A 413 -39.53 -22.06 -10.77
N ALA A 414 -39.11 -23.13 -10.10
CA ALA A 414 -39.47 -23.47 -8.72
C ALA A 414 -38.22 -23.77 -7.87
N LEU A 415 -37.03 -23.35 -8.32
CA LEU A 415 -35.81 -23.43 -7.52
C LEU A 415 -35.82 -22.38 -6.42
N SER A 416 -35.43 -22.80 -5.21
CA SER A 416 -35.14 -21.94 -4.07
C SER A 416 -33.66 -22.00 -3.77
N LEU A 417 -33.01 -20.84 -3.74
CA LEU A 417 -31.61 -20.73 -3.35
C LEU A 417 -31.44 -21.14 -1.88
N VAL A 418 -30.43 -21.96 -1.61
CA VAL A 418 -30.06 -22.43 -0.27
C VAL A 418 -28.80 -21.72 0.20
N ALA A 419 -27.78 -21.66 -0.66
CA ALA A 419 -26.50 -21.03 -0.38
C ALA A 419 -25.84 -20.61 -1.70
N GLU A 420 -25.01 -19.58 -1.64
CA GLU A 420 -24.22 -19.10 -2.77
C GLU A 420 -22.88 -18.56 -2.30
N ASN A 421 -21.90 -18.55 -3.21
CA ASN A 421 -20.64 -17.86 -3.03
C ASN A 421 -20.07 -17.48 -4.41
N HIS A 422 -19.54 -16.27 -4.51
CA HIS A 422 -18.81 -15.77 -5.69
C HIS A 422 -17.32 -16.00 -5.48
N ASP A 423 -16.76 -15.37 -4.44
CA ASP A 423 -15.36 -15.52 -4.09
C ASP A 423 -15.18 -16.07 -2.68
N ALA A 424 -14.47 -17.19 -2.57
CA ALA A 424 -13.82 -17.60 -1.35
C ALA A 424 -12.41 -17.01 -1.34
N ASN A 425 -12.21 -16.02 -0.48
CA ASN A 425 -10.92 -15.37 -0.24
C ASN A 425 -10.35 -14.62 -1.46
N ASP A 426 -11.20 -13.93 -2.24
CA ASP A 426 -10.79 -13.09 -3.39
C ASP A 426 -9.88 -13.81 -4.40
N SER A 427 -10.01 -15.13 -4.52
CA SER A 427 -9.13 -15.99 -5.31
C SER A 427 -9.73 -16.45 -6.64
N GLY A 428 -10.91 -15.93 -7.01
CA GLY A 428 -11.71 -16.42 -8.15
C GLY A 428 -12.24 -17.84 -7.96
N ARG A 429 -12.11 -18.41 -6.77
CA ARG A 429 -12.59 -19.74 -6.39
C ARG A 429 -13.79 -19.56 -5.48
N SER A 430 -14.92 -20.17 -5.78
CA SER A 430 -16.05 -20.20 -4.86
C SER A 430 -16.03 -21.39 -3.90
N SER A 431 -16.41 -21.16 -2.64
CA SER A 431 -16.61 -22.19 -1.62
C SER A 431 -17.73 -21.81 -0.67
N LEU A 432 -18.62 -22.75 -0.36
CA LEU A 432 -19.73 -22.53 0.56
C LEU A 432 -19.99 -23.75 1.44
N ALA A 433 -20.67 -23.53 2.57
CA ALA A 433 -21.15 -24.59 3.44
C ALA A 433 -22.66 -24.43 3.70
N LEU A 434 -23.38 -25.54 3.73
CA LEU A 434 -24.81 -25.56 4.02
C LEU A 434 -25.17 -26.71 4.96
N ASN A 435 -26.20 -26.51 5.78
CA ASN A 435 -26.77 -27.56 6.62
C ASN A 435 -27.77 -28.37 5.78
N ALA A 436 -27.35 -29.54 5.32
CA ALA A 436 -28.13 -30.40 4.46
C ALA A 436 -29.10 -31.26 5.27
N VAL A 437 -30.28 -31.52 4.71
CA VAL A 437 -31.28 -32.42 5.30
C VAL A 437 -31.24 -33.76 4.55
N ALA A 438 -31.10 -34.86 5.29
CA ALA A 438 -31.01 -36.21 4.77
C ALA A 438 -32.11 -36.52 3.74
N GLY A 439 -31.73 -37.09 2.60
CA GLY A 439 -32.64 -37.45 1.53
C GLY A 439 -33.15 -36.29 0.68
N THR A 440 -32.78 -35.04 0.99
CA THR A 440 -33.08 -33.88 0.13
C THR A 440 -32.12 -33.82 -1.04
N THR A 441 -32.65 -33.64 -2.25
CA THR A 441 -31.84 -33.40 -3.45
C THR A 441 -31.56 -31.90 -3.61
N TYR A 442 -30.29 -31.59 -3.71
CA TYR A 442 -29.75 -30.26 -3.97
C TYR A 442 -29.26 -30.18 -5.42
N HIS A 443 -29.52 -29.05 -6.07
CA HIS A 443 -29.05 -28.73 -7.41
C HIS A 443 -27.92 -27.72 -7.28
N ILE A 444 -26.74 -28.08 -7.79
CA ILE A 444 -25.53 -27.28 -7.65
C ILE A 444 -25.21 -26.68 -9.01
N ARG A 445 -25.18 -25.36 -9.09
CA ARG A 445 -24.84 -24.60 -10.29
C ARG A 445 -23.44 -24.03 -10.13
N VAL A 446 -22.61 -24.21 -11.15
CA VAL A 446 -21.35 -23.49 -11.30
C VAL A 446 -21.40 -22.68 -12.59
N SER A 447 -20.91 -21.45 -12.52
CA SER A 447 -20.74 -20.57 -13.68
C SER A 447 -19.45 -19.77 -13.57
N GLY A 448 -19.09 -19.02 -14.60
CA GLY A 448 -18.03 -18.02 -14.53
C GLY A 448 -18.57 -16.62 -14.19
N GLU A 449 -17.76 -15.75 -13.59
CA GLU A 449 -18.13 -14.36 -13.29
C GLU A 449 -18.62 -13.64 -14.57
N THR A 450 -17.87 -13.77 -15.66
CA THR A 450 -18.12 -13.13 -16.95
C THR A 450 -18.40 -14.14 -18.07
N LEU A 451 -18.96 -13.67 -19.20
CA LEU A 451 -19.14 -14.49 -20.42
C LEU A 451 -17.82 -15.05 -21.00
N GLY A 452 -16.69 -14.43 -20.63
CA GLY A 452 -15.36 -14.82 -21.07
C GLY A 452 -14.75 -15.96 -20.28
N ASP A 453 -15.30 -16.27 -19.10
CA ASP A 453 -14.78 -17.27 -18.18
C ASP A 453 -15.18 -18.68 -18.65
N ILE A 454 -14.20 -19.33 -19.29
CA ILE A 454 -14.33 -20.59 -20.02
C ILE A 454 -13.16 -21.47 -19.63
N GLY A 455 -13.42 -22.70 -19.20
CA GLY A 455 -12.40 -23.61 -18.73
C GLY A 455 -12.98 -24.83 -18.01
N ALA A 456 -12.12 -25.58 -17.35
CA ALA A 456 -12.54 -26.70 -16.52
C ALA A 456 -13.10 -26.17 -15.20
N ALA A 457 -14.37 -26.49 -14.93
CA ALA A 457 -14.99 -26.30 -13.63
C ALA A 457 -14.80 -27.56 -12.80
N HIS A 458 -14.15 -27.42 -11.65
CA HIS A 458 -13.99 -28.48 -10.68
C HIS A 458 -15.02 -28.28 -9.57
N LEU A 459 -15.65 -29.35 -9.09
CA LEU A 459 -16.56 -29.34 -7.95
C LEU A 459 -16.13 -30.43 -6.98
N GLN A 460 -15.79 -30.03 -5.76
CA GLN A 460 -15.46 -30.90 -4.64
C GLN A 460 -16.50 -30.71 -3.55
N TYR A 461 -16.89 -31.79 -2.89
CA TYR A 461 -17.85 -31.71 -1.79
C TYR A 461 -17.48 -32.68 -0.68
N SER A 462 -17.71 -32.27 0.57
CA SER A 462 -17.42 -33.11 1.73
C SER A 462 -18.25 -32.75 2.95
N GLN A 463 -18.60 -33.75 3.75
CA GLN A 463 -19.22 -33.57 5.06
C GLN A 463 -18.26 -32.86 6.01
N ILE A 464 -18.75 -31.81 6.67
CA ILE A 464 -18.03 -31.07 7.70
C ILE A 464 -18.21 -31.79 9.03
N ASN A 465 -17.14 -32.43 9.51
CA ASN A 465 -17.17 -33.20 10.76
C ASN A 465 -17.14 -32.29 12.02
N THR A 466 -16.83 -31.01 11.86
CA THR A 466 -16.78 -29.99 12.92
C THR A 466 -17.82 -28.88 12.70
N PRO A 467 -19.14 -29.19 12.74
CA PRO A 467 -20.19 -28.21 12.42
C PRO A 467 -20.21 -27.00 13.37
N GLY A 468 -19.57 -27.10 14.54
CA GLY A 468 -19.41 -25.97 15.46
C GLY A 468 -18.66 -24.77 14.86
N VAL A 469 -17.78 -24.96 13.86
CA VAL A 469 -17.11 -23.84 13.18
C VAL A 469 -18.10 -23.01 12.35
N PRO A 470 -18.82 -23.57 11.35
CA PRO A 470 -19.79 -22.79 10.59
C PRO A 470 -20.95 -22.27 11.45
N LEU A 471 -21.42 -23.03 12.46
CA LEU A 471 -22.44 -22.55 13.39
C LEU A 471 -21.96 -21.36 14.23
N GLY A 472 -20.73 -21.41 14.73
CA GLY A 472 -20.16 -20.32 15.52
C GLY A 472 -20.00 -19.04 14.70
N ARG A 473 -19.52 -19.16 13.46
CA ARG A 473 -19.44 -18.05 12.50
C ARG A 473 -20.81 -17.42 12.21
N ALA A 474 -21.85 -18.23 12.01
CA ALA A 474 -23.22 -17.73 11.83
C ALA A 474 -23.74 -16.94 13.05
N TYR A 475 -23.34 -17.30 14.26
CA TYR A 475 -23.65 -16.49 15.45
C TYR A 475 -22.88 -15.16 15.47
N LEU A 476 -21.61 -15.13 15.06
CA LEU A 476 -20.84 -13.87 14.98
C LEU A 476 -21.53 -12.83 14.09
N GLN A 477 -22.16 -13.28 13.00
CA GLN A 477 -22.91 -12.41 12.08
C GLN A 477 -24.14 -11.73 12.71
N GLN A 478 -24.63 -12.21 13.86
CA GLN A 478 -25.79 -11.62 14.56
C GLN A 478 -25.41 -10.43 15.44
N GLN A 479 -24.11 -10.17 15.64
CA GLN A 479 -23.56 -8.93 16.22
C GLN A 479 -24.17 -8.53 17.58
N ASN A 480 -24.41 -9.49 18.46
CA ASN A 480 -24.90 -9.22 19.81
C ASN A 480 -24.22 -10.11 20.87
N ALA A 481 -24.27 -9.69 22.13
CA ALA A 481 -23.59 -10.36 23.25
C ALA A 481 -24.02 -11.81 23.45
N ALA A 482 -25.31 -12.12 23.33
CA ALA A 482 -25.82 -13.50 23.45
C ALA A 482 -25.30 -14.39 22.32
N ALA A 483 -25.23 -13.85 21.11
CA ALA A 483 -24.67 -14.55 19.97
C ALA A 483 -23.16 -14.79 20.10
N LEU A 484 -22.39 -13.86 20.68
CA LEU A 484 -20.97 -14.07 20.96
C LEU A 484 -20.73 -15.26 21.89
N ALA A 485 -21.50 -15.37 22.98
CA ALA A 485 -21.41 -16.52 23.89
C ALA A 485 -21.82 -17.83 23.21
N ASN A 486 -22.84 -17.80 22.34
CA ASN A 486 -23.22 -18.96 21.54
C ASN A 486 -22.11 -19.35 20.55
N ALA A 487 -21.48 -18.38 19.89
CA ALA A 487 -20.36 -18.62 18.98
C ALA A 487 -19.20 -19.31 19.70
N ASP A 488 -18.81 -18.79 20.87
CA ASP A 488 -17.77 -19.39 21.72
C ASP A 488 -18.06 -20.85 22.08
N ALA A 489 -19.32 -21.14 22.44
CA ALA A 489 -19.77 -22.49 22.75
C ALA A 489 -19.74 -23.42 21.52
N GLN A 490 -20.06 -22.92 20.33
CA GLN A 490 -19.97 -23.71 19.10
C GLN A 490 -18.51 -24.01 18.71
N PHE A 491 -17.59 -23.05 18.87
CA PHE A 491 -16.16 -23.31 18.66
C PHE A 491 -15.62 -24.31 19.68
N ALA A 492 -16.05 -24.23 20.95
CA ALA A 492 -15.72 -25.24 21.95
C ALA A 492 -16.26 -26.64 21.57
N ALA A 493 -17.47 -26.72 21.03
CA ALA A 493 -18.05 -27.98 20.54
C ALA A 493 -17.26 -28.55 19.34
N ALA A 494 -16.80 -27.70 18.42
CA ALA A 494 -15.90 -28.12 17.35
C ALA A 494 -14.58 -28.68 17.89
N LEU A 495 -13.98 -28.01 18.89
CA LEU A 495 -12.74 -28.45 19.53
C LEU A 495 -12.89 -29.71 20.38
N ALA A 496 -14.10 -30.05 20.82
CA ALA A 496 -14.39 -31.33 21.47
C ALA A 496 -14.34 -32.52 20.48
N ILE A 497 -14.55 -32.24 19.18
CA ILE A 497 -14.45 -33.23 18.10
C ILE A 497 -13.01 -33.29 17.58
N ASP A 498 -12.41 -32.13 17.32
CA ASP A 498 -11.03 -31.99 16.86
C ASP A 498 -10.31 -30.88 17.64
N ALA A 499 -9.56 -31.29 18.65
CA ALA A 499 -8.85 -30.38 19.55
C ALA A 499 -7.74 -29.56 18.86
N ASP A 500 -7.26 -30.00 17.69
CA ASP A 500 -6.17 -29.39 16.93
C ASP A 500 -6.67 -28.65 15.68
N HIS A 501 -7.99 -28.52 15.50
CA HIS A 501 -8.57 -27.75 14.41
C HIS A 501 -8.14 -26.28 14.49
N ALA A 502 -7.26 -25.86 13.58
CA ALA A 502 -6.57 -24.56 13.66
C ALA A 502 -7.55 -23.37 13.66
N GLU A 503 -8.52 -23.36 12.74
CA GLU A 503 -9.50 -22.27 12.64
C GLU A 503 -10.42 -22.18 13.87
N ALA A 504 -10.93 -23.30 14.38
CA ALA A 504 -11.73 -23.34 15.59
C ALA A 504 -10.95 -22.81 16.80
N ASN A 505 -9.66 -23.14 16.90
CA ASN A 505 -8.78 -22.61 17.94
C ASN A 505 -8.59 -21.09 17.79
N PHE A 506 -8.33 -20.59 16.58
CA PHE A 506 -8.23 -19.15 16.33
C PHE A 506 -9.51 -18.41 16.71
N LEU A 507 -10.67 -18.90 16.25
CA LEU A 507 -11.96 -18.27 16.54
C LEU A 507 -12.31 -18.35 18.04
N LYS A 508 -11.98 -19.46 18.72
CA LYS A 508 -12.12 -19.61 20.18
C LYS A 508 -11.27 -18.60 20.96
N ALA A 509 -10.06 -18.31 20.47
CA ALA A 509 -9.20 -17.28 21.07
C ALA A 509 -9.80 -15.88 20.90
N LEU A 510 -10.33 -15.57 19.71
CA LEU A 510 -10.95 -14.29 19.39
C LEU A 510 -12.23 -14.04 20.20
N THR A 511 -13.12 -15.02 20.29
CA THR A 511 -14.31 -14.92 21.15
C THR A 511 -13.92 -14.84 22.63
N GLY A 512 -12.87 -15.55 23.04
CA GLY A 512 -12.30 -15.45 24.39
C GLY A 512 -11.86 -14.02 24.76
N PHE A 513 -11.23 -13.28 23.84
CA PHE A 513 -10.92 -11.86 24.05
C PHE A 513 -12.18 -11.03 24.21
N ALA A 514 -13.14 -11.15 23.28
CA ALA A 514 -14.35 -10.36 23.28
C ALA A 514 -15.24 -10.61 24.52
N MET A 515 -15.14 -11.80 25.12
CA MET A 515 -15.86 -12.14 26.34
C MET A 515 -15.24 -11.61 27.63
N LEU A 516 -13.97 -11.20 27.65
CA LEU A 516 -13.30 -10.66 28.86
C LEU A 516 -14.05 -9.45 29.44
N GLU A 517 -14.60 -8.64 28.54
CA GLU A 517 -15.35 -7.42 28.84
C GLU A 517 -16.77 -7.69 29.35
N GLN A 518 -17.31 -8.88 29.06
CA GLN A 518 -18.66 -9.31 29.47
C GLN A 518 -18.65 -10.13 30.77
N ALA A 519 -17.48 -10.39 31.33
CA ALA A 519 -17.35 -11.17 32.55
C ALA A 519 -17.95 -10.42 33.75
N GLY A 520 -18.69 -11.12 34.62
CA GLY A 520 -19.18 -10.54 35.88
C GLY A 520 -18.06 -10.00 36.79
N ALA A 521 -16.83 -10.48 36.60
CA ALA A 521 -15.63 -9.95 37.24
C ALA A 521 -15.32 -8.51 36.81
N PHE A 522 -15.57 -8.13 35.55
CA PHE A 522 -15.38 -6.76 35.07
C PHE A 522 -16.36 -5.79 35.73
N GLN A 523 -17.64 -6.16 35.81
CA GLN A 523 -18.65 -5.36 36.53
C GLN A 523 -18.33 -5.25 38.03
N SER A 524 -17.80 -6.32 38.62
CA SER A 524 -17.34 -6.30 40.03
C SER A 524 -16.13 -5.36 40.22
N ALA A 525 -15.21 -5.32 39.25
CA ALA A 525 -14.08 -4.41 39.25
C ALA A 525 -14.52 -2.94 39.15
N LEU A 526 -15.46 -2.63 38.24
CA LEU A 526 -16.04 -1.30 38.09
C LEU A 526 -16.74 -0.84 39.37
N ALA A 527 -17.54 -1.70 39.99
CA ALA A 527 -18.18 -1.42 41.27
C ALA A 527 -17.14 -1.15 42.38
N GLY A 528 -16.04 -1.91 42.41
CA GLY A 528 -14.90 -1.69 43.32
C GLY A 528 -14.16 -0.36 43.10
N LEU A 529 -14.31 0.25 41.92
CA LEU A 529 -13.82 1.60 41.60
C LEU A 529 -14.87 2.70 41.81
N GLY A 530 -16.08 2.34 42.27
CA GLY A 530 -17.17 3.28 42.49
C GLY A 530 -17.92 3.69 41.23
N VAL A 531 -17.71 2.98 40.12
CA VAL A 531 -18.48 3.15 38.88
C VAL A 531 -19.77 2.33 38.99
N ALA A 532 -20.90 2.97 38.70
CA ALA A 532 -22.22 2.36 38.77
C ALA A 532 -23.05 2.64 37.52
N GLY A 533 -23.95 1.70 37.20
CA GLY A 533 -24.77 1.74 35.99
C GLY A 533 -23.98 1.52 34.72
N GLY A 534 -24.68 1.24 33.63
CA GLY A 534 -24.11 1.10 32.29
C GLY A 534 -23.99 -0.33 31.77
N ASP A 535 -23.91 -0.41 30.45
CA ASP A 535 -23.60 -1.59 29.65
C ASP A 535 -22.51 -1.17 28.66
N LEU A 536 -21.53 -2.04 28.37
CA LEU A 536 -20.36 -1.61 27.58
C LEU A 536 -20.72 -1.23 26.14
N TYR A 537 -21.76 -1.84 25.58
CA TYR A 537 -22.24 -1.56 24.24
C TYR A 537 -23.28 -0.44 24.20
N GLN A 538 -24.10 -0.30 25.26
CA GLN A 538 -25.11 0.75 25.34
C GLN A 538 -24.62 2.03 26.06
N GLY A 539 -23.42 2.00 26.62
CA GLY A 539 -22.87 3.07 27.46
C GLY A 539 -23.59 3.19 28.80
N GLY A 540 -23.54 4.38 29.40
CA GLY A 540 -24.23 4.67 30.65
C GLY A 540 -23.44 4.37 31.93
N TYR A 541 -22.13 4.10 31.83
CA TYR A 541 -21.26 4.10 32.99
C TYR A 541 -21.21 5.49 33.61
N SER A 542 -21.47 5.57 34.91
CA SER A 542 -21.46 6.83 35.65
C SER A 542 -20.69 6.69 36.94
N ILE A 543 -20.00 7.77 37.33
CA ILE A 543 -19.49 7.93 38.68
C ILE A 543 -20.50 8.80 39.42
N PRO A 544 -20.98 8.41 40.60
CA PRO A 544 -21.95 9.18 41.38
C PRO A 544 -21.50 10.64 41.57
N ARG A 545 -22.43 11.58 41.36
CA ARG A 545 -22.23 13.02 41.60
C ARG A 545 -23.35 13.58 42.45
N ASP A 546 -23.05 14.61 43.22
CA ASP A 546 -24.05 15.32 43.99
C ASP A 546 -24.79 16.37 43.12
N ALA A 547 -25.71 17.10 43.75
CA ALA A 547 -26.52 18.11 43.06
C ALA A 547 -25.71 19.30 42.51
N ASN A 548 -24.48 19.50 42.99
CA ASN A 548 -23.57 20.56 42.54
C ASN A 548 -22.64 20.09 41.42
N GLY A 549 -22.66 18.79 41.09
CA GLY A 549 -21.78 18.17 40.09
C GLY A 549 -20.48 17.62 40.68
N ASP A 550 -20.29 17.71 41.98
CA ASP A 550 -19.09 17.20 42.67
C ASP A 550 -19.14 15.68 42.76
N LEU A 551 -17.98 15.03 42.69
CA LEU A 551 -17.88 13.57 42.77
C LEU A 551 -18.27 13.09 44.17
N ILE A 552 -19.14 12.08 44.24
CA ILE A 552 -19.47 11.40 45.50
C ILE A 552 -18.54 10.19 45.65
N ALA A 553 -17.78 10.17 46.74
CA ALA A 553 -16.95 9.03 47.10
C ALA A 553 -17.82 7.84 47.55
N THR A 554 -17.62 6.68 46.91
CA THR A 554 -18.28 5.43 47.32
C THR A 554 -17.41 4.74 48.39
N PRO A 555 -17.90 4.54 49.64
CA PRO A 555 -17.10 3.92 50.69
C PRO A 555 -16.59 2.52 50.32
N GLY A 556 -15.35 2.23 50.67
CA GLY A 556 -14.71 0.92 50.40
C GLY A 556 -14.11 0.76 49.00
N THR A 557 -14.18 1.79 48.14
CA THR A 557 -13.59 1.75 46.80
C THR A 557 -12.10 2.04 46.78
N HIS A 558 -11.37 1.29 45.95
CA HIS A 558 -9.91 1.28 45.95
C HIS A 558 -9.37 0.92 44.56
N THR A 559 -8.29 1.58 44.13
CA THR A 559 -7.70 1.36 42.80
C THR A 559 -7.13 -0.06 42.63
N SER A 560 -6.78 -0.75 43.72
CA SER A 560 -6.29 -2.13 43.68
C SER A 560 -7.29 -3.12 43.09
N HIS A 561 -8.59 -2.84 43.13
CA HIS A 561 -9.61 -3.71 42.50
C HIS A 561 -9.42 -3.85 40.99
N ALA A 562 -8.89 -2.82 40.32
CA ALA A 562 -8.53 -2.90 38.90
C ALA A 562 -7.36 -3.87 38.69
N ILE A 563 -6.33 -3.80 39.55
CA ILE A 563 -5.15 -4.67 39.49
C ILE A 563 -5.54 -6.12 39.80
N ASP A 564 -6.44 -6.33 40.76
CA ASP A 564 -6.97 -7.65 41.09
C ASP A 564 -7.76 -8.25 39.92
N TYR A 565 -8.56 -7.46 39.20
CA TYR A 565 -9.25 -7.93 37.99
C TYR A 565 -8.26 -8.32 36.90
N LEU A 566 -7.27 -7.46 36.61
CA LEU A 566 -6.23 -7.74 35.62
C LEU A 566 -5.44 -9.02 36.00
N GLY A 567 -5.08 -9.17 37.26
CA GLY A 567 -4.31 -10.31 37.76
C GLY A 567 -5.10 -11.62 37.84
N ASN A 568 -6.32 -11.59 38.37
CA ASN A 568 -7.08 -12.79 38.70
C ASN A 568 -8.03 -13.22 37.56
N THR A 569 -8.36 -12.32 36.63
CA THR A 569 -9.27 -12.62 35.51
C THR A 569 -8.55 -12.53 34.15
N VAL A 570 -7.88 -11.41 33.87
CA VAL A 570 -7.29 -11.19 32.55
C VAL A 570 -6.07 -12.08 32.31
N LEU A 571 -5.13 -12.19 33.27
CA LEU A 571 -3.95 -13.06 33.09
C LEU A 571 -4.29 -14.55 32.83
N PRO A 572 -5.17 -15.21 33.60
CA PRO A 572 -5.58 -16.58 33.29
C PRO A 572 -6.24 -16.72 31.92
N ALA A 573 -7.11 -15.77 31.54
CA ALA A 573 -7.76 -15.78 30.24
C ALA A 573 -6.74 -15.64 29.08
N LEU A 574 -5.78 -14.72 29.20
CA LEU A 574 -4.70 -14.56 28.22
C LEU A 574 -3.85 -15.84 28.10
N SER A 575 -3.67 -16.60 29.18
CA SER A 575 -3.01 -17.91 29.11
C SER A 575 -3.80 -18.90 28.25
N THR A 576 -5.12 -19.01 28.46
CA THR A 576 -5.99 -19.89 27.67
C THR A 576 -6.05 -19.46 26.20
N ILE A 577 -6.18 -18.16 25.94
CA ILE A 577 -6.21 -17.58 24.59
C ILE A 577 -4.92 -17.91 23.84
N ARG A 578 -3.75 -17.71 24.46
CA ARG A 578 -2.46 -18.06 23.86
C ARG A 578 -2.34 -19.54 23.52
N ALA A 579 -2.85 -20.43 24.38
CA ALA A 579 -2.84 -21.87 24.13
C ALA A 579 -3.63 -22.24 22.86
N HIS A 580 -4.75 -21.56 22.62
CA HIS A 580 -5.52 -21.72 21.38
C HIS A 580 -4.81 -21.08 20.17
N LEU A 581 -4.32 -19.84 20.27
CA LEU A 581 -3.58 -19.17 19.19
C LEU A 581 -2.35 -19.96 18.75
N ALA A 582 -1.65 -20.62 19.68
CA ALA A 582 -0.50 -21.47 19.36
C ALA A 582 -0.88 -22.61 18.39
N LYS A 583 -2.11 -23.14 18.47
CA LYS A 583 -2.62 -24.17 17.54
C LYS A 583 -3.03 -23.61 16.17
N ALA A 584 -3.10 -22.30 16.02
CA ALA A 584 -3.35 -21.59 14.77
C ALA A 584 -2.10 -20.89 14.21
N SER A 585 -0.90 -21.27 14.64
CA SER A 585 0.37 -20.59 14.30
C SER A 585 1.20 -21.27 13.21
N ALA A 586 0.70 -22.36 12.61
CA ALA A 586 1.38 -23.05 11.53
C ALA A 586 1.54 -22.12 10.31
N PRO A 587 2.68 -22.12 9.58
CA PRO A 587 2.90 -21.21 8.44
C PRO A 587 1.86 -21.30 7.32
N SER A 588 1.16 -22.43 7.20
CA SER A 588 0.08 -22.65 6.23
C SER A 588 -1.29 -22.18 6.70
N PHE A 589 -1.42 -21.72 7.95
CA PHE A 589 -2.70 -21.29 8.50
C PHE A 589 -3.18 -20.02 7.82
N GLN A 590 -4.44 -20.05 7.40
CA GLN A 590 -5.16 -18.91 6.88
C GLN A 590 -6.61 -18.97 7.35
N ALA A 591 -7.18 -17.80 7.66
CA ALA A 591 -8.60 -17.64 7.93
C ALA A 591 -9.07 -16.29 7.37
N SER A 592 -10.33 -16.26 6.93
CA SER A 592 -10.99 -15.03 6.49
C SER A 592 -12.09 -14.68 7.47
N LEU A 593 -12.16 -13.39 7.83
CA LEU A 593 -13.25 -12.83 8.61
C LEU A 593 -13.99 -11.83 7.73
N SER A 594 -15.29 -12.04 7.56
CA SER A 594 -16.16 -11.22 6.71
C SER A 594 -16.58 -9.90 7.39
N ASP A 595 -17.09 -8.95 6.60
CA ASP A 595 -17.68 -7.70 7.11
C ASP A 595 -18.81 -7.96 8.10
N SER A 596 -19.64 -8.98 7.83
CA SER A 596 -20.77 -9.34 8.69
C SER A 596 -20.32 -9.92 10.04
N GLU A 597 -19.18 -10.62 10.07
CA GLU A 597 -18.58 -11.14 11.31
C GLU A 597 -17.83 -10.08 12.11
N THR A 598 -17.24 -9.06 11.46
CA THR A 598 -16.33 -8.10 12.11
C THR A 598 -16.91 -6.71 12.33
N THR A 599 -18.02 -6.33 11.68
CA THR A 599 -18.65 -4.98 11.67
C THR A 599 -17.83 -3.85 11.05
N ILE A 600 -16.54 -4.07 10.80
CA ILE A 600 -15.62 -3.03 10.33
C ILE A 600 -15.32 -3.28 8.85
N ARG A 601 -14.55 -4.34 8.55
CA ARG A 601 -14.09 -4.72 7.21
C ARG A 601 -13.56 -6.15 7.21
N TYR A 602 -13.58 -6.74 6.02
CA TYR A 602 -12.98 -8.02 5.70
C TYR A 602 -11.50 -8.00 6.06
N ALA A 603 -11.06 -9.06 6.74
CA ALA A 603 -9.68 -9.23 7.14
C ALA A 603 -9.24 -10.68 6.90
N ARG A 604 -8.17 -10.83 6.12
CA ARG A 604 -7.44 -12.08 6.00
C ARG A 604 -6.44 -12.18 7.14
N ILE A 605 -6.44 -13.33 7.80
CA ILE A 605 -5.58 -13.66 8.92
C ILE A 605 -4.64 -14.78 8.49
N ASP A 606 -3.35 -14.57 8.65
CA ASP A 606 -2.32 -15.59 8.45
C ASP A 606 -1.49 -15.84 9.71
N ALA A 607 -0.53 -16.77 9.60
CA ALA A 607 0.37 -17.13 10.69
C ALA A 607 1.18 -15.94 11.24
N GLY A 608 1.52 -14.97 10.38
CA GLY A 608 2.19 -13.74 10.79
C GLY A 608 1.29 -12.89 11.69
N ASP A 609 0.03 -12.72 11.31
CA ASP A 609 -0.96 -12.00 12.11
C ASP A 609 -1.21 -12.68 13.47
N VAL A 610 -1.34 -14.01 13.49
CA VAL A 610 -1.49 -14.79 14.74
C VAL A 610 -0.28 -14.60 15.66
N SER A 611 0.93 -14.57 15.11
CA SER A 611 2.15 -14.33 15.90
C SER A 611 2.19 -12.91 16.47
N LEU A 612 1.71 -11.89 15.74
CA LEU A 612 1.62 -10.52 16.25
C LEU A 612 0.54 -10.37 17.34
N ILE A 613 -0.57 -11.10 17.25
CA ILE A 613 -1.57 -11.19 18.33
C ILE A 613 -0.94 -11.86 19.57
N LEU A 614 -0.22 -12.97 19.40
CA LEU A 614 0.51 -13.64 20.49
C LEU A 614 1.52 -12.68 21.16
N ALA A 615 2.28 -11.92 20.37
CA ALA A 615 3.20 -10.90 20.90
C ALA A 615 2.46 -9.86 21.76
N SER A 616 1.31 -9.38 21.27
CA SER A 616 0.47 -8.42 21.99
C SER A 616 -0.05 -8.96 23.32
N THR A 617 -0.45 -10.23 23.37
CA THR A 617 -0.92 -10.87 24.63
C THR A 617 0.17 -10.93 25.70
N HIS A 618 1.41 -11.22 25.29
CA HIS A 618 2.55 -11.23 26.20
C HIS A 618 2.94 -9.82 26.65
N LEU A 619 2.77 -8.81 25.78
CA LEU A 619 2.98 -7.42 26.17
C LEU A 619 1.95 -6.97 27.22
N ILE A 620 0.68 -7.32 27.05
CA ILE A 620 -0.37 -7.07 28.06
C ILE A 620 -0.02 -7.79 29.38
N GLU A 621 0.40 -9.06 29.32
CA GLU A 621 0.87 -9.79 30.49
C GLU A 621 2.03 -9.06 31.19
N ALA A 622 3.01 -8.56 30.44
CA ALA A 622 4.12 -7.81 31.01
C ALA A 622 3.61 -6.56 31.75
N MET A 623 2.74 -5.77 31.12
CA MET A 623 2.15 -4.59 31.76
C MET A 623 1.43 -4.93 33.07
N ILE A 624 0.64 -6.00 33.09
CA ILE A 624 -0.08 -6.44 34.30
C ILE A 624 0.91 -6.88 35.38
N ARG A 625 1.95 -7.65 35.04
CA ARG A 625 2.98 -8.08 36.00
C ARG A 625 3.76 -6.90 36.57
N LEU A 626 4.01 -5.87 35.77
CA LEU A 626 4.62 -4.63 36.26
C LEU A 626 3.70 -3.92 37.27
N LEU A 627 2.40 -3.81 36.97
CA LEU A 627 1.40 -3.24 37.88
C LEU A 627 1.23 -4.04 39.18
N GLN A 628 1.42 -5.37 39.16
CA GLN A 628 1.37 -6.20 40.37
C GLN A 628 2.62 -6.10 41.24
N THR A 629 3.76 -5.73 40.63
CA THR A 629 5.05 -5.60 41.32
C THR A 629 5.05 -4.39 42.25
N TYR A 630 4.46 -3.28 41.83
CA TYR A 630 4.47 -2.01 42.56
C TYR A 630 3.10 -1.67 43.11
N ASP A 631 3.05 -1.12 44.31
CA ASP A 631 1.80 -0.73 44.93
C ASP A 631 1.21 0.47 44.20
N ALA A 632 0.10 0.26 43.51
CA ALA A 632 -0.69 1.32 42.89
C ALA A 632 -2.05 1.48 43.60
N GLY A 633 -2.14 1.02 44.84
CA GLY A 633 -3.31 1.06 45.69
C GLY A 633 -3.51 2.42 46.35
N ALA A 634 -4.63 3.07 46.04
CA ALA A 634 -5.08 4.29 46.67
C ALA A 634 -6.59 4.23 46.93
N SER A 635 -7.01 4.78 48.07
CA SER A 635 -8.43 4.94 48.38
C SER A 635 -9.06 5.95 47.42
N VAL A 636 -10.03 5.49 46.63
CA VAL A 636 -10.76 6.37 45.69
C VAL A 636 -11.50 7.46 46.48
N THR A 637 -12.00 7.15 47.68
CA THR A 637 -12.60 8.15 48.59
C THR A 637 -11.65 9.28 48.94
N ASN A 638 -10.38 8.98 49.25
CA ASN A 638 -9.39 10.00 49.58
C ASN A 638 -9.04 10.84 48.34
N LEU A 639 -8.91 10.20 47.18
CA LEU A 639 -8.64 10.89 45.91
C LEU A 639 -9.78 11.85 45.53
N VAL A 640 -11.02 11.40 45.64
CA VAL A 640 -12.22 12.22 45.38
C VAL A 640 -12.28 13.40 46.34
N THR A 641 -11.99 13.17 47.63
CA THR A 641 -11.97 14.23 48.64
C THR A 641 -10.92 15.29 48.32
N GLN A 642 -9.69 14.88 47.97
CA GLN A 642 -8.65 15.83 47.58
C GLN A 642 -8.98 16.56 46.28
N THR A 643 -9.62 15.88 45.33
CA THR A 643 -10.07 16.48 44.06
C THR A 643 -11.13 17.54 44.29
N ASN A 644 -12.17 17.25 45.07
CA ASN A 644 -13.23 18.22 45.38
C ASN A 644 -12.74 19.42 46.20
N GLN A 645 -11.55 19.31 46.83
CA GLN A 645 -10.90 20.39 47.58
C GLN A 645 -9.81 21.12 46.77
N ASP A 646 -9.65 20.83 45.47
CA ASP A 646 -8.57 21.34 44.61
C ASP A 646 -7.15 21.09 45.16
N ASN A 647 -7.00 20.07 46.01
CA ASN A 647 -5.75 19.75 46.72
C ASN A 647 -4.99 18.57 46.08
N LEU A 648 -5.56 17.88 45.09
CA LEU A 648 -4.92 16.73 44.46
C LEU A 648 -3.77 17.17 43.54
N THR A 649 -2.55 16.91 44.01
CA THR A 649 -1.30 17.13 43.27
C THR A 649 -0.42 15.88 43.33
N ALA A 650 0.64 15.81 42.51
CA ALA A 650 1.60 14.71 42.58
C ALA A 650 2.27 14.62 43.97
N GLU A 651 2.61 15.76 44.56
CA GLU A 651 3.12 15.87 45.94
C GLU A 651 2.08 15.36 46.96
N SER A 652 0.84 15.87 46.93
CA SER A 652 -0.20 15.45 47.89
C SER A 652 -0.54 13.96 47.76
N LEU A 653 -0.48 13.39 46.56
CA LEU A 653 -0.73 11.98 46.31
C LEU A 653 0.36 11.09 46.93
N ILE A 654 1.63 11.40 46.67
CA ILE A 654 2.78 10.65 47.21
C ILE A 654 2.86 10.77 48.74
N ASP A 655 2.45 11.92 49.29
CA ASP A 655 2.41 12.15 50.74
C ASP A 655 1.22 11.44 51.41
N SER A 656 0.04 11.43 50.77
CA SER A 656 -1.17 10.84 51.34
C SER A 656 -1.26 9.32 51.18
N VAL A 657 -0.50 8.73 50.25
CA VAL A 657 -0.44 7.29 50.03
C VAL A 657 0.99 6.80 50.26
N SER A 658 1.28 6.45 51.51
CA SER A 658 2.65 6.22 52.00
C SER A 658 3.38 5.03 51.37
N ASN A 659 2.67 4.13 50.72
CA ASN A 659 3.19 2.93 50.07
C ASN A 659 3.15 3.02 48.53
N LEU A 660 2.63 4.12 47.96
CA LEU A 660 2.47 4.25 46.51
C LEU A 660 3.82 4.11 45.79
N LEU A 661 3.90 3.21 44.80
CA LEU A 661 5.09 2.82 44.04
C LEU A 661 6.16 2.05 44.82
N ASP A 662 5.87 1.61 46.04
CA ASP A 662 6.71 0.66 46.76
C ASP A 662 6.56 -0.76 46.20
N LEU A 663 7.54 -1.62 46.45
CA LEU A 663 7.44 -3.03 46.07
C LEU A 663 6.37 -3.72 46.92
N THR A 664 5.45 -4.44 46.26
CA THR A 664 4.48 -5.29 46.97
C THR A 664 5.17 -6.57 47.46
N GLY A 665 4.50 -7.33 48.34
CA GLY A 665 4.94 -8.69 48.69
C GLY A 665 4.89 -9.69 47.51
N ASN A 666 4.41 -9.27 46.35
CA ASN A 666 4.24 -10.05 45.13
C ASN A 666 5.13 -9.49 44.00
N ASP A 667 6.45 -9.58 44.15
CA ASP A 667 7.40 -9.14 43.12
C ASP A 667 7.28 -10.00 41.84
N GLN A 668 6.79 -9.40 40.76
CA GLN A 668 6.53 -10.07 39.48
C GLN A 668 7.56 -9.67 38.40
N ARG A 669 8.68 -9.02 38.74
CA ARG A 669 9.66 -8.53 37.75
C ARG A 669 10.31 -9.64 36.92
N ALA A 670 10.56 -10.80 37.51
CA ALA A 670 11.08 -11.96 36.77
C ALA A 670 10.08 -12.43 35.70
N ALA A 671 8.80 -12.44 36.03
CA ALA A 671 7.75 -12.84 35.11
C ALA A 671 7.42 -11.75 34.08
N PHE A 672 7.55 -10.46 34.45
CA PHE A 672 7.56 -9.33 33.51
C PHE A 672 8.66 -9.51 32.46
N LYS A 673 9.89 -9.80 32.88
CA LYS A 673 11.01 -10.07 31.97
C LYS A 673 10.70 -11.20 30.98
N ALA A 674 10.21 -12.34 31.50
CA ALA A 674 9.84 -13.48 30.65
C ALA A 674 8.73 -13.11 29.64
N ALA A 675 7.73 -12.34 30.07
CA ALA A 675 6.65 -11.88 29.20
C ALA A 675 7.15 -10.95 28.10
N ILE A 676 8.03 -9.98 28.40
CA ILE A 676 8.65 -9.11 27.36
C ILE A 676 9.48 -9.93 26.36
N GLN A 677 10.25 -10.91 26.82
CA GLN A 677 11.07 -11.75 25.94
C GLN A 677 10.21 -12.63 25.03
N ASN A 678 9.13 -13.20 25.55
CA ASN A 678 8.16 -13.94 24.74
C ASN A 678 7.42 -13.02 23.74
N ALA A 679 7.05 -11.81 24.15
CA ALA A 679 6.45 -10.81 23.27
C ALA A 679 7.38 -10.48 22.11
N ASN A 680 8.66 -10.20 22.39
CA ASN A 680 9.65 -9.93 21.36
C ASN A 680 9.85 -11.15 20.44
N SER A 681 9.98 -12.37 20.98
CA SER A 681 10.12 -13.59 20.18
C SER A 681 8.99 -13.74 19.15
N HIS A 682 7.74 -13.59 19.57
CA HIS A 682 6.58 -13.65 18.66
C HIS A 682 6.50 -12.47 17.70
N TYR A 683 6.91 -11.27 18.13
CA TYR A 683 6.99 -10.10 17.25
C TYR A 683 8.02 -10.30 16.14
N GLN A 684 9.21 -10.82 16.46
CA GLN A 684 10.24 -11.17 15.49
C GLN A 684 9.72 -12.23 14.50
N ALA A 685 9.09 -13.30 14.98
CA ALA A 685 8.52 -14.34 14.11
C ALA A 685 7.40 -13.81 13.20
N GLY A 686 6.49 -12.99 13.72
CA GLY A 686 5.40 -12.39 12.95
C GLY A 686 5.90 -11.42 11.89
N SER A 687 6.81 -10.52 12.26
CA SER A 687 7.45 -9.58 11.33
C SER A 687 8.24 -10.31 10.25
N ASP A 688 8.94 -11.41 10.57
CA ASP A 688 9.66 -12.19 9.55
C ASP A 688 8.72 -12.82 8.54
N PHE A 689 7.58 -13.34 8.99
CA PHE A 689 6.55 -13.89 8.12
C PHE A 689 5.99 -12.82 7.18
N VAL A 690 5.59 -11.67 7.73
CA VAL A 690 5.03 -10.56 6.94
C VAL A 690 6.02 -10.06 5.88
N ARG A 691 7.31 -9.99 6.21
CA ARG A 691 8.35 -9.47 5.30
C ARG A 691 8.80 -10.46 4.24
N ASN A 692 8.92 -11.74 4.59
CA ASN A 692 9.64 -12.71 3.76
C ASN A 692 8.76 -13.83 3.17
N THR A 693 7.58 -14.07 3.76
CA THR A 693 6.74 -15.23 3.42
C THR A 693 5.39 -14.82 2.84
N ARG A 694 4.80 -13.72 3.32
CA ARG A 694 3.48 -13.26 2.88
C ARG A 694 3.53 -12.81 1.42
N ALA A 695 2.74 -13.46 0.57
CA ALA A 695 2.43 -12.95 -0.77
C ALA A 695 1.49 -11.75 -0.60
N ASN A 696 1.80 -10.62 -1.24
CA ASN A 696 1.08 -9.35 -1.03
C ASN A 696 0.42 -8.91 -2.36
N PRO A 697 -0.63 -9.59 -2.82
CA PRO A 697 -1.40 -9.12 -3.98
C PRO A 697 -2.10 -7.81 -3.63
N ALA A 698 -2.31 -6.95 -4.64
CA ALA A 698 -2.72 -5.55 -4.45
C ALA A 698 -4.06 -5.35 -3.73
N ASP A 699 -4.90 -6.39 -3.67
CA ASP A 699 -6.27 -6.33 -3.16
C ASP A 699 -6.47 -7.03 -1.81
N GLU A 700 -5.48 -7.78 -1.30
CA GLU A 700 -5.61 -8.50 -0.02
C GLU A 700 -5.44 -7.58 1.20
N ARG A 701 -6.42 -7.62 2.12
CA ARG A 701 -6.40 -6.83 3.37
C ARG A 701 -6.09 -7.71 4.58
N HIS A 702 -4.87 -7.58 5.08
CA HIS A 702 -4.41 -8.23 6.31
C HIS A 702 -4.67 -7.38 7.55
N LEU A 703 -4.73 -8.02 8.72
CA LEU A 703 -4.88 -7.32 10.00
C LEU A 703 -3.66 -6.43 10.32
N PHE A 704 -2.45 -6.93 10.04
CA PHE A 704 -1.21 -6.18 10.18
C PHE A 704 -0.51 -6.03 8.81
N PRO A 705 -0.95 -5.09 7.96
CA PRO A 705 -0.33 -4.89 6.65
C PRO A 705 1.01 -4.15 6.79
N LEU A 706 1.96 -4.46 5.89
CA LEU A 706 3.21 -3.73 5.74
C LEU A 706 3.28 -3.14 4.34
N SER A 707 3.28 -1.81 4.22
CA SER A 707 3.51 -1.11 2.96
C SER A 707 4.98 -0.72 2.82
N SER A 708 5.42 -0.54 1.58
CA SER A 708 6.79 -0.16 1.23
C SER A 708 7.26 1.13 1.90
N GLU A 709 6.33 2.06 2.18
CA GLU A 709 6.61 3.32 2.88
C GLU A 709 7.06 3.11 4.33
N TYR A 710 6.58 2.06 5.00
CA TYR A 710 6.85 1.80 6.42
C TYR A 710 7.90 0.72 6.67
N GLU A 711 8.40 0.03 5.64
CA GLU A 711 9.36 -1.09 5.78
C GLU A 711 10.62 -0.72 6.57
N ALA A 712 11.16 0.49 6.37
CA ALA A 712 12.35 0.96 7.08
C ALA A 712 12.04 1.32 8.55
N MET A 713 10.86 1.89 8.81
CA MET A 713 10.42 2.21 10.16
C MET A 713 10.18 0.92 10.96
N GLU A 714 9.53 -0.07 10.35
CA GLU A 714 9.30 -1.38 10.94
C GLU A 714 10.62 -2.11 11.21
N ALA A 715 11.59 -2.08 10.29
CA ALA A 715 12.91 -2.68 10.50
C ALA A 715 13.65 -2.05 11.70
N ASN A 716 13.56 -0.74 11.87
CA ASN A 716 14.12 -0.05 13.03
C ASN A 716 13.38 -0.41 14.33
N ALA A 717 12.04 -0.48 14.31
CA ALA A 717 11.24 -0.88 15.46
C ALA A 717 11.59 -2.32 15.90
N ARG A 718 11.73 -3.24 14.95
CA ARG A 718 12.18 -4.62 15.16
C ARG A 718 13.55 -4.70 15.81
N ALA A 719 14.52 -3.93 15.32
CA ALA A 719 15.86 -3.89 15.89
C ALA A 719 15.85 -3.32 17.32
N HIS A 720 15.11 -2.24 17.57
CA HIS A 720 14.99 -1.65 18.90
C HIS A 720 14.27 -2.58 19.90
N ALA A 721 13.24 -3.31 19.46
CA ALA A 721 12.55 -4.31 20.28
C ALA A 721 13.52 -5.44 20.71
N GLN A 722 14.36 -5.91 19.79
CA GLN A 722 15.39 -6.90 20.11
C GLN A 722 16.42 -6.34 21.09
N GLN A 723 16.96 -5.15 20.84
CA GLN A 723 17.93 -4.50 21.72
C GLN A 723 17.36 -4.27 23.13
N ALA A 724 16.11 -3.84 23.24
CA ALA A 724 15.42 -3.68 24.51
C ALA A 724 15.25 -5.04 25.23
N SER A 725 14.87 -6.09 24.50
CA SER A 725 14.79 -7.46 25.03
C SER A 725 16.16 -7.98 25.52
N ASP A 726 17.23 -7.68 24.79
CA ASP A 726 18.60 -8.06 25.18
C ASP A 726 19.03 -7.32 26.45
N SER A 727 18.64 -6.05 26.60
CA SER A 727 18.96 -5.23 27.78
C SER A 727 18.39 -5.78 29.10
N LEU A 728 17.38 -6.66 29.04
CA LEU A 728 16.84 -7.36 30.21
C LEU A 728 17.76 -8.48 30.73
N ASN A 729 18.80 -8.85 29.96
CA ASN A 729 19.80 -9.84 30.35
C ASN A 729 21.14 -9.21 30.77
N GLY A 730 21.36 -7.92 30.47
CA GLY A 730 22.56 -7.17 30.82
C GLY A 730 22.66 -5.88 29.98
N PRO A 731 23.77 -5.12 30.05
CA PRO A 731 23.94 -3.91 29.26
C PRO A 731 23.87 -4.15 27.73
N ALA A 732 23.04 -3.37 27.03
CA ALA A 732 22.90 -3.39 25.58
C ALA A 732 22.84 -1.97 25.00
N ASN A 733 23.22 -1.80 23.73
CA ASN A 733 23.05 -0.54 23.02
C ASN A 733 21.63 -0.47 22.44
N VAL A 734 20.82 0.46 22.93
CA VAL A 734 19.45 0.71 22.46
C VAL A 734 19.44 2.10 21.84
N ALA A 735 19.25 2.19 20.52
CA ALA A 735 19.22 3.46 19.78
C ALA A 735 20.41 4.41 20.05
N GLY A 736 21.62 3.87 20.23
CA GLY A 736 22.85 4.64 20.45
C GLY A 736 23.21 4.89 21.92
N GLU A 737 22.35 4.51 22.86
CA GLU A 737 22.58 4.66 24.31
C GLU A 737 22.81 3.29 24.97
N THR A 738 23.62 3.23 26.02
CA THR A 738 23.77 2.00 26.80
C THR A 738 22.65 1.91 27.83
N LEU A 739 21.84 0.85 27.75
CA LEU A 739 20.74 0.55 28.66
C LEU A 739 20.96 -0.83 29.31
N ASP A 740 20.74 -0.96 30.61
CA ASP A 740 20.83 -2.22 31.35
C ASP A 740 19.53 -2.44 32.17
N LEU A 741 18.45 -2.83 31.49
CA LEU A 741 17.18 -3.14 32.15
C LEU A 741 17.28 -4.32 33.12
N SER A 742 18.32 -5.17 33.03
CA SER A 742 18.54 -6.27 33.97
C SER A 742 18.66 -5.75 35.42
N GLN A 743 19.22 -4.56 35.61
CA GLN A 743 19.31 -3.92 36.93
C GLN A 743 17.93 -3.64 37.53
N ALA A 744 16.94 -3.27 36.71
CA ALA A 744 15.57 -3.07 37.18
C ALA A 744 14.92 -4.38 37.66
N ILE A 745 15.38 -5.53 37.13
CA ILE A 745 14.88 -6.86 37.48
C ILE A 745 15.57 -7.42 38.73
N THR A 746 16.91 -7.28 38.84
CA THR A 746 17.72 -7.96 39.87
C THR A 746 17.98 -7.14 41.12
N SER A 747 17.77 -5.80 41.11
CA SER A 747 17.99 -4.98 42.29
C SER A 747 17.00 -5.36 43.40
N SER A 748 17.50 -5.97 44.48
CA SER A 748 16.71 -6.61 45.54
C SER A 748 15.98 -5.65 46.48
N ASN A 749 16.08 -4.33 46.29
CA ASN A 749 15.48 -3.35 47.20
C ASN A 749 15.22 -1.98 46.56
N MET A 750 14.55 -1.94 45.39
CA MET A 750 14.38 -0.68 44.65
C MET A 750 12.91 -0.33 44.37
N PRO A 751 12.19 0.22 45.36
CA PRO A 751 10.88 0.80 45.11
C PRO A 751 11.01 1.97 44.13
N LEU A 752 10.06 2.09 43.20
CA LEU A 752 10.02 3.21 42.26
C LEU A 752 9.85 4.54 42.99
N ARG A 753 9.16 4.52 44.14
CA ARG A 753 9.01 5.66 45.04
C ARG A 753 10.34 6.29 45.45
N ALA A 754 11.34 5.47 45.78
CA ALA A 754 12.67 5.95 46.18
C ALA A 754 13.50 6.53 45.03
N ARG A 755 13.03 6.43 43.78
CA ARG A 755 13.66 7.03 42.60
C ARG A 755 13.00 8.33 42.17
N LEU A 756 11.85 8.68 42.76
CA LEU A 756 11.18 9.93 42.44
C LEU A 756 12.04 11.11 42.93
N PRO A 757 12.15 12.19 42.14
CA PRO A 757 12.65 13.46 42.67
C PRO A 757 11.72 13.95 43.79
N GLY A 758 12.22 14.85 44.62
CA GLY A 758 11.34 15.68 45.45
C GLY A 758 10.29 16.37 44.58
N LEU A 759 9.06 16.48 45.07
CA LEU A 759 7.95 17.07 44.34
C LEU A 759 7.52 18.38 45.01
N PHE A 760 7.02 19.32 44.20
CA PHE A 760 6.33 20.53 44.64
C PHE A 760 5.08 20.70 43.78
N GLY A 761 3.91 20.48 44.38
CA GLY A 761 2.65 20.34 43.66
C GLY A 761 2.75 19.27 42.57
N ASN A 762 2.67 19.68 41.30
CA ASN A 762 2.73 18.80 40.12
C ASN A 762 4.11 18.81 39.42
N LYS A 763 5.14 19.35 40.05
CA LYS A 763 6.46 19.53 39.45
C LYS A 763 7.56 18.84 40.26
N ALA A 764 8.59 18.37 39.58
CA ALA A 764 9.79 17.79 40.17
C ALA A 764 10.77 18.90 40.58
N VAL A 765 11.26 18.89 41.81
CA VAL A 765 12.25 19.83 42.32
C VAL A 765 13.59 19.58 41.65
N SER A 766 14.19 20.62 41.09
CA SER A 766 15.49 20.52 40.42
C SER A 766 16.54 19.85 41.30
N SER A 767 17.27 18.90 40.71
CA SER A 767 18.44 18.26 41.34
C SER A 767 18.14 17.42 42.59
N THR A 768 16.89 16.97 42.73
CA THR A 768 16.47 16.09 43.84
C THR A 768 16.22 14.66 43.40
N THR A 769 16.51 14.29 42.14
CA THR A 769 16.43 12.90 41.69
C THR A 769 17.48 12.09 42.45
N PRO A 770 17.10 11.10 43.27
CA PRO A 770 18.05 10.43 44.18
C PRO A 770 19.15 9.67 43.45
N ASP A 771 18.85 9.14 42.27
CA ASP A 771 19.80 8.45 41.39
C ASP A 771 19.46 8.71 39.91
N PRO A 772 20.24 9.56 39.21
CA PRO A 772 20.04 9.86 37.81
C PRO A 772 20.20 8.66 36.86
N THR A 773 20.89 7.61 37.29
CA THR A 773 21.10 6.40 36.48
C THR A 773 19.94 5.41 36.61
N PHE A 774 18.97 5.71 37.49
CA PHE A 774 17.82 4.84 37.80
C PHE A 774 18.26 3.42 38.23
N GLY A 775 19.21 3.33 39.15
CA GLY A 775 19.77 2.08 39.64
C GLY A 775 20.67 1.38 38.62
N GLY A 776 21.41 2.14 37.82
CA GLY A 776 22.27 1.60 36.76
C GLY A 776 21.54 1.17 35.49
N VAL A 777 20.22 1.38 35.39
CA VAL A 777 19.45 1.10 34.16
C VAL A 777 19.93 1.95 33.00
N ALA A 778 20.27 3.21 33.25
CA ALA A 778 20.74 4.14 32.24
C ALA A 778 22.03 4.81 32.73
N PRO A 779 23.19 4.13 32.66
CA PRO A 779 24.44 4.58 33.28
C PRO A 779 24.99 5.89 32.69
N SER A 780 24.58 6.28 31.48
CA SER A 780 25.00 7.52 30.81
C SER A 780 24.16 8.75 31.21
N VAL A 781 23.07 8.58 31.97
CA VAL A 781 22.15 9.68 32.30
C VAL A 781 22.64 10.46 33.51
N THR A 782 22.65 11.79 33.38
CA THR A 782 23.09 12.72 34.43
C THR A 782 21.91 13.55 34.96
N GLN A 783 22.07 14.12 36.16
CA GLN A 783 21.07 15.02 36.74
C GLN A 783 20.75 16.20 35.83
N ALA A 784 21.75 16.76 35.16
CA ALA A 784 21.58 17.86 34.20
C ALA A 784 20.69 17.46 33.02
N ARG A 785 20.87 16.25 32.48
CA ARG A 785 20.05 15.70 31.40
C ARG A 785 18.60 15.47 31.83
N ILE A 786 18.38 15.00 33.06
CA ILE A 786 17.03 14.83 33.65
C ILE A 786 16.35 16.20 33.82
N ASN A 787 17.04 17.16 34.45
CA ASN A 787 16.49 18.50 34.66
C ASN A 787 16.15 19.18 33.32
N ASP A 788 17.01 19.06 32.30
CA ASP A 788 16.72 19.61 30.97
C ASP A 788 15.47 18.98 30.31
N ALA A 789 15.32 17.65 30.42
CA ALA A 789 14.14 16.95 29.92
C ALA A 789 12.86 17.41 30.66
N LEU A 790 12.89 17.51 31.98
CA LEU A 790 11.77 17.98 32.79
C LEU A 790 11.42 19.45 32.51
N ARG A 791 12.43 20.31 32.31
CA ARG A 791 12.27 21.71 31.94
C ARG A 791 11.55 21.85 30.60
N LYS A 792 11.98 21.11 29.58
CA LYS A 792 11.34 21.09 28.25
C LYS A 792 9.88 20.65 28.28
N LYS A 793 9.47 19.88 29.29
CA LYS A 793 8.09 19.43 29.50
C LYS A 793 7.30 20.32 30.48
N GLY A 794 7.89 21.38 31.02
CA GLY A 794 7.24 22.25 32.02
C GLY A 794 7.03 21.59 33.39
N LEU A 795 7.68 20.44 33.62
CA LEU A 795 7.54 19.61 34.83
C LEU A 795 8.62 19.91 35.87
N LEU A 796 9.61 20.74 35.55
CA LEU A 796 10.66 21.14 36.50
C LEU A 796 10.18 22.31 37.37
N TYR A 797 10.27 22.13 38.68
CA TYR A 797 10.19 23.22 39.65
C TYR A 797 11.58 23.83 39.77
N GLU A 798 11.77 24.94 39.04
CA GLU A 798 12.99 25.74 39.12
C GLU A 798 12.90 26.63 40.34
N VAL A 799 13.69 26.30 41.34
CA VAL A 799 13.77 27.11 42.55
C VAL A 799 14.28 28.49 42.13
N GLY A 800 13.47 29.52 42.38
CA GLY A 800 13.77 30.94 42.28
C GLY A 800 13.44 31.63 43.61
N GLN A 801 14.41 32.14 44.38
CA GLN A 801 15.12 31.19 45.24
C GLN A 801 15.03 31.40 46.75
N PHE A 802 15.06 32.58 47.38
CA PHE A 802 15.11 32.55 48.87
C PHE A 802 13.78 32.10 49.51
N GLY A 803 12.66 32.75 49.22
CA GLY A 803 11.38 32.44 49.87
C GLY A 803 10.89 31.00 49.61
N ASN A 804 11.19 30.47 48.42
CA ASN A 804 10.84 29.10 48.04
C ASN A 804 11.82 28.06 48.62
N TRP A 805 13.12 28.38 48.72
CA TRP A 805 14.11 27.54 49.41
C TRP A 805 13.85 27.50 50.91
N ALA A 806 13.55 28.65 51.52
CA ALA A 806 13.15 28.76 52.92
C ALA A 806 11.83 28.03 53.15
N GLY A 807 10.85 28.17 52.25
CA GLY A 807 9.62 27.38 52.29
C GLY A 807 9.87 25.87 52.19
N TYR A 808 10.91 25.42 51.50
CA TYR A 808 11.23 23.99 51.40
C TYR A 808 11.93 23.45 52.66
N PHE A 809 13.06 24.05 53.05
CA PHE A 809 13.86 23.56 54.17
C PHE A 809 13.25 23.94 55.53
N LEU A 810 12.55 25.07 55.60
CA LEU A 810 12.12 25.68 56.86
C LEU A 810 10.59 25.77 56.97
N LYS A 811 9.79 25.10 56.11
CA LYS A 811 8.30 25.11 56.20
C LYS A 811 7.75 24.79 57.59
N ASN A 812 8.42 23.90 58.30
CA ASN A 812 8.00 23.42 59.63
C ASN A 812 8.58 24.26 60.78
N ARG A 813 9.36 25.30 60.47
CA ARG A 813 9.97 26.22 61.44
C ARG A 813 9.11 27.48 61.58
N SER A 814 9.35 28.25 62.64
CA SER A 814 8.64 29.50 62.86
C SER A 814 8.97 30.54 61.78
N LEU A 815 8.08 31.52 61.57
CA LEU A 815 8.36 32.62 60.63
C LEU A 815 9.63 33.41 60.99
N ALA A 816 10.02 33.44 62.28
CA ALA A 816 11.26 34.06 62.72
C ALA A 816 12.50 33.27 62.27
N ASP A 817 12.43 31.94 62.33
CA ASP A 817 13.50 31.04 61.91
C ASP A 817 13.65 30.96 60.37
N GLN A 818 12.61 31.36 59.63
CA GLN A 818 12.61 31.40 58.16
C GLN A 818 13.22 32.68 57.59
N ALA A 819 13.54 33.68 58.43
CA ALA A 819 14.08 34.95 57.98
C ALA A 819 15.47 34.80 57.35
N LYS A 820 15.80 35.61 56.34
CA LYS A 820 17.12 35.60 55.64
C LYS A 820 18.32 35.69 56.59
N ASN A 821 18.13 36.40 57.70
CA ASN A 821 19.15 36.67 58.71
C ASN A 821 19.07 35.75 59.94
N ALA A 822 18.15 34.77 59.95
CA ALA A 822 18.09 33.78 61.00
C ALA A 822 19.15 32.68 60.77
N ASP A 823 19.54 32.05 61.87
CA ASP A 823 20.52 30.96 61.97
C ASP A 823 19.91 29.92 62.93
N PRO A 824 19.02 29.05 62.43
CA PRO A 824 18.23 28.14 63.27
C PRO A 824 18.99 26.90 63.73
N ASP A 825 20.16 26.61 63.16
CA ASP A 825 21.02 25.47 63.53
C ASP A 825 22.27 25.89 64.33
N GLY A 826 22.57 27.19 64.39
CA GLY A 826 23.56 27.80 65.27
C GLY A 826 24.99 27.68 64.75
N ASP A 827 25.18 27.50 63.44
CA ASP A 827 26.49 27.31 62.82
C ASP A 827 27.21 28.62 62.44
N MET A 828 26.58 29.75 62.75
CA MET A 828 27.01 31.12 62.46
C MET A 828 26.89 31.54 60.98
N LEU A 829 26.26 30.72 60.13
CA LEU A 829 25.77 31.11 58.83
C LEU A 829 24.28 31.43 58.94
N ASN A 830 23.87 32.51 58.30
CA ASN A 830 22.44 32.77 58.18
C ASN A 830 21.86 32.03 56.98
N ASN A 831 20.55 31.84 57.02
CA ASN A 831 19.77 31.21 55.96
C ASN A 831 20.11 31.76 54.56
N PHE A 832 20.39 33.06 54.41
CA PHE A 832 20.77 33.61 53.10
C PHE A 832 22.15 33.17 52.62
N ALA A 833 23.14 33.11 53.51
CA ALA A 833 24.47 32.61 53.20
C ALA A 833 24.41 31.13 52.81
N GLU A 834 23.67 30.33 53.57
CA GLU A 834 23.45 28.92 53.27
C GLU A 834 22.75 28.73 51.92
N PHE A 835 21.72 29.53 51.67
CA PHE A 835 21.03 29.57 50.39
C PHE A 835 21.99 29.86 49.21
N ALA A 836 22.88 30.84 49.37
CA ALA A 836 23.85 31.25 48.37
C ALA A 836 24.97 30.24 48.14
N PHE A 837 25.34 29.46 49.16
CA PHE A 837 26.32 28.39 49.07
C PHE A 837 25.69 27.01 48.75
N ASN A 838 24.35 26.94 48.66
CA ASN A 838 23.57 25.72 48.44
C ASN A 838 23.72 24.69 49.59
N LEU A 839 23.66 25.18 50.83
CA LEU A 839 23.71 24.40 52.07
C LEU A 839 22.29 24.12 52.62
N ASP A 840 22.18 23.24 53.61
CA ASP A 840 20.91 22.88 54.28
C ASP A 840 20.79 23.60 55.64
N PRO A 841 19.83 24.51 55.82
CA PRO A 841 19.71 25.36 57.02
C PRO A 841 19.21 24.64 58.27
N ASN A 842 18.96 23.34 58.21
CA ASN A 842 18.66 22.54 59.39
C ASN A 842 19.87 21.73 59.88
N LYS A 843 21.03 21.86 59.24
CA LYS A 843 22.20 21.04 59.51
C LYS A 843 23.46 21.90 59.46
N GLY A 844 24.08 22.05 60.64
CA GLY A 844 25.28 22.86 60.77
C GLY A 844 26.38 22.48 59.78
N SER A 845 26.87 23.50 59.08
CA SER A 845 27.77 23.39 57.94
C SER A 845 29.22 23.67 58.33
N SER A 846 30.15 22.87 57.82
CA SER A 846 31.59 23.14 57.96
C SER A 846 32.08 24.09 56.86
N PRO A 847 33.05 24.99 57.13
CA PRO A 847 33.71 25.79 56.10
C PRO A 847 34.20 24.97 54.89
N ASN A 848 34.65 23.73 55.11
CA ASN A 848 35.12 22.86 54.02
C ASN A 848 34.02 22.46 53.02
N GLU A 849 32.74 22.66 53.34
CA GLU A 849 31.60 22.33 52.47
C GLU A 849 31.32 23.43 51.44
N TYR A 850 31.67 24.69 51.74
CA TYR A 850 31.36 25.83 50.88
C TYR A 850 32.55 26.70 50.51
N ALA A 851 33.63 26.72 51.31
CA ALA A 851 34.82 27.52 51.05
C ALA A 851 36.10 26.91 51.66
N VAL A 852 37.07 26.57 50.82
CA VAL A 852 38.37 26.01 51.20
C VAL A 852 39.49 26.99 50.87
N GLY A 853 40.19 27.46 51.89
CA GLY A 853 41.45 28.19 51.76
C GLY A 853 42.63 27.21 51.60
N SER A 854 43.52 27.46 50.65
CA SER A 854 44.71 26.64 50.43
C SER A 854 45.91 27.47 49.98
N LEU A 855 47.11 26.93 50.21
CA LEU A 855 48.33 27.42 49.57
C LEU A 855 48.65 26.46 48.41
N ALA A 856 48.57 26.94 47.18
CA ALA A 856 48.88 26.12 46.00
C ALA A 856 50.07 26.70 45.22
N THR A 857 50.94 25.81 44.75
CA THR A 857 52.05 26.19 43.87
C THR A 857 51.52 26.33 42.45
N ASN A 858 51.68 27.51 41.84
CA ASN A 858 51.36 27.71 40.44
C ASN A 858 52.40 26.99 39.57
N VAL A 859 51.90 26.13 38.68
CA VAL A 859 52.73 25.24 37.85
C VAL A 859 53.55 26.01 36.82
N LEU A 860 53.15 27.25 36.49
CA LEU A 860 53.80 28.09 35.48
C LEU A 860 54.97 28.92 36.01
N ASP A 861 54.94 29.37 37.27
CA ASP A 861 55.96 30.24 37.86
C ASP A 861 56.64 29.66 39.11
N GLY A 862 56.20 28.49 39.59
CA GLY A 862 56.75 27.80 40.75
C GLY A 862 56.49 28.49 42.09
N LYS A 863 55.71 29.58 42.13
CA LYS A 863 55.39 30.33 43.36
C LYS A 863 54.16 29.77 44.06
N LYS A 864 54.14 29.82 45.39
CA LYS A 864 52.97 29.45 46.22
C LYS A 864 52.03 30.64 46.39
N TYR A 865 50.79 30.53 45.96
CA TYR A 865 49.78 31.57 46.14
C TYR A 865 48.78 31.16 47.21
N LEU A 866 48.29 32.15 47.96
CA LEU A 866 47.09 31.99 48.79
C LEU A 866 45.88 31.94 47.85
N MET A 867 45.14 30.84 47.93
CA MET A 867 43.98 30.56 47.10
C MET A 867 42.76 30.28 47.95
N ILE A 868 41.60 30.66 47.46
CA ILE A 868 40.30 30.29 48.03
C ILE A 868 39.46 29.68 46.93
N SER A 869 38.98 28.46 47.18
CA SER A 869 38.01 27.77 46.35
C SER A 869 36.68 27.81 47.08
N PHE A 870 35.61 28.24 46.43
CA PHE A 870 34.28 28.23 47.04
C PHE A 870 33.19 27.92 46.02
N VAL A 871 32.08 27.42 46.53
CA VAL A 871 30.88 27.10 45.74
C VAL A 871 30.04 28.36 45.58
N ARG A 872 29.47 28.59 44.40
CA ARG A 872 28.48 29.66 44.18
C ARG A 872 27.38 29.19 43.25
N ARG A 873 26.21 29.84 43.26
CA ARG A 873 25.12 29.54 42.32
C ARG A 873 25.50 29.95 40.89
N ILE A 874 25.14 29.12 39.91
CA ILE A 874 25.34 29.43 38.48
C ILE A 874 24.40 30.57 38.07
N GLU A 875 24.94 31.59 37.39
CA GLU A 875 24.21 32.66 36.67
C GLU A 875 23.04 33.32 37.45
N ARG A 876 23.30 33.81 38.66
CA ARG A 876 22.32 34.56 39.48
C ARG A 876 22.61 36.06 39.45
N ASN A 877 21.73 36.84 38.80
CA ASN A 877 21.82 38.32 38.82
C ASN A 877 21.48 38.92 40.19
N ASN A 878 20.88 38.15 41.10
CA ASN A 878 20.38 38.61 42.40
C ASN A 878 21.29 38.25 43.59
N ILE A 879 22.35 37.48 43.39
CA ILE A 879 23.33 37.16 44.44
C ILE A 879 24.70 37.64 43.97
N HIS A 880 25.31 38.52 44.74
CA HIS A 880 26.63 39.05 44.42
C HIS A 880 27.70 38.45 45.34
N TYR A 881 28.69 37.79 44.75
CA TYR A 881 29.82 37.19 45.45
C TYR A 881 31.05 38.09 45.29
N VAL A 882 31.61 38.55 46.42
CA VAL A 882 32.82 39.37 46.45
C VAL A 882 33.87 38.68 47.30
N VAL A 883 35.01 38.33 46.70
CA VAL A 883 36.16 37.88 47.48
C VAL A 883 36.95 39.09 47.95
N ALA A 884 37.04 39.28 49.26
CA ALA A 884 37.74 40.39 49.87
C ALA A 884 39.08 39.95 50.47
N VAL A 885 40.09 40.81 50.38
CA VAL A 885 41.45 40.56 50.90
C VAL A 885 41.76 41.53 52.04
N SER A 886 42.43 41.06 53.09
CA SER A 886 42.87 41.90 54.21
C SER A 886 44.29 41.58 54.64
N ASP A 887 45.00 42.60 55.12
CA ASP A 887 46.31 42.49 55.76
C ASP A 887 46.22 42.31 57.28
N ASN A 888 45.11 42.71 57.90
CA ASN A 888 45.01 42.93 59.34
C ASN A 888 43.67 42.53 59.96
N LEU A 889 42.77 41.90 59.19
CA LEU A 889 41.40 41.50 59.54
C LEU A 889 40.42 42.65 59.83
N THR A 890 40.88 43.92 59.88
CA THR A 890 40.03 45.09 60.18
C THR A 890 39.69 45.89 58.93
N SER A 891 40.60 46.00 57.97
CA SER A 891 40.39 46.64 56.66
C SER A 891 40.36 45.62 55.54
N TRP A 892 39.30 45.62 54.73
CA TRP A 892 39.05 44.63 53.67
C TRP A 892 38.93 45.31 52.31
N ASP A 893 39.81 44.94 51.38
CA ASP A 893 39.77 45.35 49.97
C ASP A 893 38.79 44.49 49.18
N ARG A 894 37.82 45.14 48.52
CA ARG A 894 36.77 44.53 47.68
C ARG A 894 36.92 44.89 46.20
N THR A 895 37.92 45.69 45.85
CA THR A 895 38.09 46.27 44.52
C THR A 895 38.60 45.26 43.47
N GLN A 896 38.82 44.00 43.87
CA GLN A 896 39.43 42.95 43.04
C GLN A 896 40.83 43.34 42.51
N THR A 897 41.53 44.29 43.15
CA THR A 897 42.88 44.70 42.73
C THR A 897 43.98 43.83 43.34
N GLN A 898 43.72 43.22 44.51
CA GLN A 898 44.64 42.30 45.18
C GLN A 898 44.35 40.82 44.94
N ILE A 899 43.30 40.48 44.20
CA ILE A 899 42.84 39.11 43.99
C ILE A 899 42.29 38.96 42.58
N GLN A 900 42.39 37.77 42.00
CA GLN A 900 41.78 37.48 40.71
C GLN A 900 41.25 36.05 40.67
N GLN A 901 40.24 35.81 39.84
CA GLN A 901 39.80 34.45 39.56
C GLN A 901 40.93 33.67 38.87
N TYR A 902 41.10 32.41 39.24
CA TYR A 902 42.08 31.48 38.72
C TYR A 902 41.37 30.32 38.01
N GLY A 903 41.38 30.36 36.68
CA GLY A 903 40.65 29.40 35.85
C GLY A 903 39.18 29.76 35.64
N ALA A 904 38.50 28.98 34.79
CA ALA A 904 37.07 29.07 34.59
C ALA A 904 36.33 28.50 35.81
N ALA A 905 35.12 29.00 36.07
CA ALA A 905 34.23 28.36 37.04
C ALA A 905 33.93 26.93 36.56
N THR A 906 33.92 25.98 37.49
CA THR A 906 33.68 24.56 37.20
C THR A 906 32.29 24.20 37.69
N PRO A 907 31.31 23.92 36.80
CA PRO A 907 29.97 23.50 37.22
C PRO A 907 30.04 22.27 38.14
N ASN A 908 29.30 22.32 39.24
CA ASN A 908 29.22 21.21 40.17
C ASN A 908 28.18 20.18 39.71
N PRO A 909 28.29 18.91 40.15
CA PRO A 909 27.34 17.85 39.76
C PRO A 909 25.88 18.14 40.12
N ASP A 910 25.61 19.08 41.03
CA ASP A 910 24.26 19.48 41.43
C ASP A 910 23.51 20.28 40.35
N GLY A 911 24.19 20.75 39.29
CA GLY A 911 23.60 21.50 38.18
C GLY A 911 23.03 22.88 38.55
N VAL A 912 23.25 23.35 39.77
CA VAL A 912 22.75 24.63 40.29
C VAL A 912 23.87 25.50 40.88
N THR A 913 25.03 24.91 41.16
CA THR A 913 26.23 25.60 41.62
C THR A 913 27.44 25.32 40.75
N GLU A 914 28.45 26.16 40.89
CA GLU A 914 29.77 26.03 40.30
C GLU A 914 30.83 26.33 41.35
N THR A 915 31.97 25.65 41.26
CA THR A 915 33.14 25.93 42.07
C THR A 915 34.00 26.98 41.36
N VAL A 916 34.31 28.05 42.09
CA VAL A 916 35.21 29.11 41.64
C VAL A 916 36.44 29.18 42.52
N ILE A 917 37.57 29.49 41.88
CA ILE A 917 38.85 29.56 42.55
C ILE A 917 39.40 30.98 42.35
N PHE A 918 39.84 31.60 43.43
CA PHE A 918 40.49 32.91 43.41
C PHE A 918 41.90 32.82 44.00
N ARG A 919 42.83 33.58 43.45
CA ARG A 919 44.22 33.69 43.93
C ARG A 919 44.56 35.12 44.32
N VAL A 920 45.22 35.29 45.47
CA VAL A 920 45.76 36.58 45.91
C VAL A 920 47.00 36.93 45.08
N LEU A 921 47.10 38.16 44.60
CA LEU A 921 48.12 38.63 43.66
C LEU A 921 49.45 39.05 44.32
N ALA A 922 49.48 39.17 45.64
CA ALA A 922 50.66 39.62 46.36
C ALA A 922 51.82 38.61 46.27
N ASP A 923 53.06 39.11 46.22
CA ASP A 923 54.23 38.24 46.16
C ASP A 923 54.40 37.47 47.49
N PRO A 924 54.31 36.14 47.48
CA PRO A 924 54.40 35.32 48.68
C PRO A 924 55.75 35.39 49.40
N ALA A 925 56.80 35.93 48.76
CA ALA A 925 58.11 36.12 49.36
C ALA A 925 58.26 37.38 50.24
N VAL A 926 57.27 38.29 50.21
CA VAL A 926 57.41 39.65 50.78
C VAL A 926 56.34 39.97 51.84
N VAL A 927 55.29 39.14 51.98
CA VAL A 927 54.15 39.44 52.85
C VAL A 927 54.06 38.50 54.05
N GLU A 928 54.02 39.06 55.28
CA GLU A 928 53.95 38.26 56.51
C GLU A 928 52.56 37.65 56.77
N ARG A 929 51.45 38.30 56.40
CA ARG A 929 50.06 37.79 56.59
C ARG A 929 49.09 38.34 55.53
N LYS A 930 48.27 37.46 54.93
CA LYS A 930 47.10 37.81 54.11
C LYS A 930 45.90 36.98 54.55
N PHE A 931 44.73 37.60 54.54
CA PHE A 931 43.45 36.97 54.85
C PHE A 931 42.50 37.14 53.69
N VAL A 932 41.68 36.11 53.42
CA VAL A 932 40.67 36.11 52.37
C VAL A 932 39.34 35.73 52.98
N ARG A 933 38.26 36.35 52.51
CA ARG A 933 36.89 35.93 52.83
C ARG A 933 36.01 36.09 51.60
N VAL A 934 34.95 35.29 51.55
CA VAL A 934 33.88 35.44 50.56
C VAL A 934 32.74 36.18 51.23
N GLU A 935 32.37 37.31 50.66
CA GLU A 935 31.17 38.05 51.04
C GLU A 935 30.07 37.75 50.02
N VAL A 936 28.87 37.49 50.52
CA VAL A 936 27.69 37.29 49.70
C VAL A 936 26.71 38.40 50.03
N THR A 937 26.19 39.07 49.00
CA THR A 937 25.18 40.12 49.15
C THR A 937 23.95 39.78 48.33
N ASP A 938 22.79 39.97 48.95
CA ASP A 938 21.50 39.94 48.26
C ASP A 938 21.30 41.25 47.50
N LEU A 939 21.03 41.17 46.21
CA LEU A 939 20.73 42.32 45.36
C LEU A 939 19.21 42.52 45.16
N GLU A 940 18.36 41.69 45.78
CA GLU A 940 16.91 41.96 45.86
C GLU A 940 16.60 42.96 46.99
N PRO A 941 15.74 43.96 46.74
CA PRO A 941 15.27 44.88 47.79
C PRO A 941 14.35 44.21 48.82
#